data_AF-A0A943SK50-F1
#
_entry.id   AF-A0A943SK50-F1
#
_cell.length_a   1.000
_cell.length_b   1.000
_cell.length_c   1.000
_cell.angle_alpha   90.00
_cell.angle_beta   90.00
_cell.angle_gamma   90.00
#
_symmetry.space_group_name_H-M   'P 1'
#
loop_
_entity.id
_entity.type
_entity.pdbx_description
1 polymer ?
#
loop_
_entity_poly.entity_id
_entity_poly.type
_entity_poly.pdbx_seq_one_letter_code
_entity_poly.pdbx_strand_id
1 'polypeptide(L)'
;STSKWRALYGSNTDGLHAVEPENREVVAWRKAALKAVLYQCADSSPQTPSWFLGWSDENKRLEGTLMDLPGRADRYQMSNQDGDMKMTYAIIDAKVFADLLGTAGTDDEAQYEALGAYVRAKVAAGASLDDAVAQTVEEIYRVPGENGRGFSFLNVDQFNRTFRSLIYIPNEQRELRVKKVDQDGKSVNGAEFGLYQATDGALAAKGVTARVNGEDGVLIFQPGAPKDASGAVQAGYAEIGWARSVCDRYILKEISAPFGYTINDSVIPIVVGTYGIYADAGAPDNGITVMAGVGKLSQTMVKYASDGEVNITLRDITAFAQTQKSGNYQGLEAWEDVTLEGTGVQRTLNLHYGKNAVVDYGLHDEDGGKTISPFFVTNTGFLRTRVQQNYPALTGELYGDEGSDNDGNRDNLGDTELTSLFSLLNIVVVTDQTQKDTHTGQLTISKKVLGKPQSEKDYTRNFNFTVELKDAAGKPLAGEYYFYGTDKAGYIQSGGQLPLHHDESITILGLPAGTKYTVTEAPTDGWYTIPSTRKISGTIEEEAVELAAFINSREDVKKSAGHLAISKVVTGDLGDPAKEFHFTLTLRDENGNALSGSYSYAGSKQGKIRSGDTIALKHGERIVIANLPAGTQYIVKELEANQERYVTTAIDENGWIVSNQTADAVFVNSKGAPPVPGTGNLTVAKVVTGNGNTQTDFHFKVELRQKLSGTYGDITFQDGVAEVTLRHGQSKTATGLPQGTEYIITELEANQGGYETSAAKDTGTIADGEISIALFNNRANEQPPISPEEDPKNPSDNPPGTEEVPRTGDRNVLLASGIGAVLCLCALTVAIWRRKRLK
;
A
#
# COMPACT_ATOMS: atom_id res chain seq x y z
N SER A 1 -20.99 -36.65 18.56
CA SER A 1 -19.99 -35.56 18.44
C SER A 1 -18.69 -35.98 19.12
N THR A 2 -17.56 -35.77 18.46
CA THR A 2 -16.20 -36.00 18.96
C THR A 2 -15.56 -34.74 19.61
N SER A 3 -16.24 -33.59 19.59
CA SER A 3 -15.72 -32.35 20.19
C SER A 3 -15.99 -32.27 21.70
N LYS A 4 -15.07 -31.64 22.44
CA LYS A 4 -15.25 -31.31 23.86
C LYS A 4 -15.87 -29.91 23.99
N TRP A 5 -16.71 -29.70 25.00
CA TRP A 5 -17.17 -28.35 25.35
C TRP A 5 -16.02 -27.54 25.95
N ARG A 6 -15.77 -26.35 25.42
CA ARG A 6 -14.74 -25.43 25.90
C ARG A 6 -15.37 -24.31 26.75
N ALA A 7 -14.69 -23.89 27.82
CA ALA A 7 -15.18 -22.85 28.73
C ALA A 7 -14.68 -21.47 28.27
N LEU A 8 -15.58 -20.51 28.08
CA LEU A 8 -15.23 -19.20 27.52
C LEU A 8 -14.91 -18.17 28.62
N TYR A 9 -14.08 -17.19 28.28
CA TYR A 9 -13.81 -15.96 29.06
C TYR A 9 -13.46 -14.80 28.10
N GLY A 10 -13.43 -13.57 28.58
CA GLY A 10 -13.21 -12.33 27.81
C GLY A 10 -14.46 -11.44 27.74
N SER A 11 -14.57 -10.65 26.67
CA SER A 11 -15.68 -9.72 26.45
C SER A 11 -16.03 -9.58 24.96
N ASN A 12 -17.18 -9.00 24.64
CA ASN A 12 -17.54 -8.75 23.24
C ASN A 12 -16.73 -7.61 22.60
N THR A 13 -16.09 -6.76 23.43
CA THR A 13 -15.32 -5.59 22.98
C THR A 13 -13.83 -5.83 22.88
N ASP A 14 -13.28 -6.74 23.70
CA ASP A 14 -11.85 -7.00 23.79
C ASP A 14 -11.49 -8.37 23.18
N GLY A 15 -12.49 -9.23 22.97
CA GLY A 15 -12.34 -10.56 22.39
C GLY A 15 -12.70 -11.67 23.37
N LEU A 16 -12.97 -12.86 22.81
CA LEU A 16 -13.37 -14.04 23.58
C LEU A 16 -12.36 -15.16 23.38
N HIS A 17 -11.96 -15.78 24.49
CA HIS A 17 -11.03 -16.89 24.55
C HIS A 17 -11.71 -18.12 25.14
N ALA A 18 -11.05 -19.27 25.01
CA ALA A 18 -11.58 -20.54 25.49
C ALA A 18 -10.53 -21.36 26.25
N VAL A 19 -11.02 -22.17 27.19
CA VAL A 19 -10.25 -23.17 27.92
C VAL A 19 -10.78 -24.55 27.54
N GLU A 20 -9.98 -25.33 26.84
CA GLU A 20 -10.32 -26.72 26.53
C GLU A 20 -10.06 -27.63 27.74
N PRO A 21 -11.01 -28.50 28.13
CA PRO A 21 -10.76 -29.49 29.16
C PRO A 21 -9.78 -30.59 28.68
N GLU A 22 -8.89 -31.03 29.58
CA GLU A 22 -7.90 -32.08 29.31
C GLU A 22 -8.55 -33.35 28.72
N ASN A 23 -9.68 -33.76 29.28
CA ASN A 23 -10.47 -34.92 28.84
C ASN A 23 -11.97 -34.67 29.06
N ARG A 24 -12.81 -35.69 28.83
CA ARG A 24 -14.28 -35.59 28.95
C ARG A 24 -14.81 -35.93 30.34
N GLU A 25 -13.95 -36.06 31.34
CA GLU A 25 -14.37 -36.33 32.71
C GLU A 25 -14.90 -35.06 33.38
N VAL A 26 -15.84 -35.25 34.32
CA VAL A 26 -16.49 -34.15 35.04
C VAL A 26 -15.50 -33.25 35.79
N VAL A 27 -14.38 -33.82 36.26
CA VAL A 27 -13.34 -33.07 36.97
C VAL A 27 -12.58 -32.15 36.02
N ALA A 28 -12.17 -32.66 34.85
CA ALA A 28 -11.50 -31.85 33.84
C ALA A 28 -12.39 -30.70 33.36
N TRP A 29 -13.69 -30.95 33.18
CA TRP A 29 -14.63 -29.90 32.78
C TRP A 29 -14.83 -28.83 33.86
N ARG A 30 -14.89 -29.23 35.15
CA ARG A 30 -14.94 -28.26 36.26
C ARG A 30 -13.67 -27.42 36.35
N LYS A 31 -12.50 -28.04 36.19
CA LYS A 31 -11.22 -27.32 36.19
C LYS A 31 -11.15 -26.31 35.04
N ALA A 32 -11.57 -26.70 33.83
CA ALA A 32 -11.62 -25.79 32.69
C ALA A 32 -12.56 -24.59 32.94
N ALA A 33 -13.75 -24.84 33.48
CA ALA A 33 -14.68 -23.76 33.85
C ALA A 33 -14.11 -22.83 34.94
N LEU A 34 -13.47 -23.40 35.97
CA LEU A 34 -12.84 -22.59 37.02
C LEU A 34 -11.65 -21.78 36.49
N LYS A 35 -10.82 -22.35 35.60
CA LYS A 35 -9.75 -21.61 34.91
C LYS A 35 -10.32 -20.40 34.16
N ALA A 36 -11.37 -20.59 33.36
CA ALA A 36 -12.00 -19.50 32.61
C ALA A 36 -12.52 -18.39 33.54
N VAL A 37 -13.16 -18.72 34.66
CA VAL A 37 -13.59 -17.74 35.67
C VAL A 37 -12.38 -17.01 36.28
N LEU A 38 -11.29 -17.72 36.58
CA LEU A 38 -10.08 -17.12 37.15
C LEU A 38 -9.37 -16.18 36.15
N TYR A 39 -9.33 -16.52 34.86
CA TYR A 39 -8.88 -15.59 33.83
C TYR A 39 -9.80 -14.35 33.78
N GLN A 40 -11.12 -14.55 33.77
CA GLN A 40 -12.10 -13.46 33.74
C GLN A 40 -11.96 -12.49 34.92
N CYS A 41 -11.76 -12.99 36.15
CA CYS A 41 -11.62 -12.10 37.32
C CYS A 41 -10.21 -11.51 37.45
N ALA A 42 -9.18 -12.20 36.95
CA ALA A 42 -7.82 -11.68 36.95
C ALA A 42 -7.63 -10.54 35.95
N ASP A 43 -8.44 -10.49 34.90
CA ASP A 43 -8.48 -9.38 33.97
C ASP A 43 -8.98 -8.10 34.66
N SER A 44 -8.14 -7.07 34.65
CA SER A 44 -8.43 -5.76 35.23
C SER A 44 -8.92 -4.74 34.20
N SER A 45 -9.19 -5.17 32.95
CA SER A 45 -9.77 -4.29 31.93
C SER A 45 -11.14 -3.80 32.40
N PRO A 46 -11.40 -2.48 32.39
CA PRO A 46 -12.73 -1.95 32.70
C PRO A 46 -13.80 -2.37 31.68
N GLN A 47 -13.39 -2.92 30.53
CA GLN A 47 -14.27 -3.43 29.49
C GLN A 47 -14.63 -4.91 29.71
N THR A 48 -13.90 -5.61 30.59
CA THR A 48 -14.16 -7.02 30.87
C THR A 48 -15.28 -7.14 31.90
N PRO A 49 -16.43 -7.77 31.56
CA PRO A 49 -17.56 -7.85 32.46
C PRO A 49 -17.27 -8.79 33.63
N SER A 50 -17.74 -8.42 34.82
CA SER A 50 -17.77 -9.35 35.96
C SER A 50 -18.85 -10.41 35.74
N TRP A 51 -18.48 -11.68 35.82
CA TRP A 51 -19.40 -12.81 35.66
C TRP A 51 -19.66 -13.50 37.00
N PHE A 52 -20.52 -12.89 37.82
CA PHE A 52 -21.02 -13.49 39.05
C PHE A 52 -22.52 -13.22 39.22
N LEU A 53 -23.16 -14.00 40.10
CA LEU A 53 -24.52 -13.78 40.56
C LEU A 53 -24.46 -13.53 42.06
N GLY A 54 -25.24 -12.55 42.52
CA GLY A 54 -25.34 -12.25 43.94
C GLY A 54 -26.53 -12.94 44.60
N TRP A 55 -26.47 -13.05 45.93
CA TRP A 55 -27.62 -13.51 46.70
C TRP A 55 -28.58 -12.36 47.01
N SER A 56 -29.85 -12.50 46.62
CA SER A 56 -30.89 -11.56 46.98
C SER A 56 -31.53 -11.96 48.30
N ASP A 57 -31.29 -11.18 49.35
CA ASP A 57 -31.96 -11.41 50.63
C ASP A 57 -33.47 -11.12 50.59
N GLU A 58 -33.90 -10.21 49.72
CA GLU A 58 -35.31 -9.88 49.52
C GLU A 58 -36.04 -11.02 48.78
N ASN A 59 -35.45 -11.50 47.68
CA ASN A 59 -36.09 -12.51 46.83
C ASN A 59 -35.72 -13.96 47.20
N LYS A 60 -34.83 -14.15 48.18
CA LYS A 60 -34.27 -15.45 48.63
C LYS A 60 -33.82 -16.34 47.47
N ARG A 61 -33.10 -15.75 46.51
CA ARG A 61 -32.61 -16.41 45.29
C ARG A 61 -31.31 -15.77 44.81
N LEU A 62 -30.57 -16.49 43.98
CA LEU A 62 -29.48 -15.90 43.20
C LEU A 62 -30.04 -14.99 42.10
N GLU A 63 -29.53 -13.78 41.99
CA GLU A 63 -29.89 -12.84 40.92
C GLU A 63 -28.69 -11.99 40.49
N GLY A 64 -28.72 -11.53 39.24
CA GLY A 64 -27.64 -10.74 38.65
C GLY A 64 -27.85 -10.56 37.15
N THR A 65 -27.14 -9.59 36.57
CA THR A 65 -27.09 -9.42 35.11
C THR A 65 -25.73 -9.87 34.61
N LEU A 66 -25.71 -10.91 33.78
CA LEU A 66 -24.52 -11.29 33.03
C LEU A 66 -24.47 -10.47 31.74
N MET A 67 -23.44 -9.65 31.62
CA MET A 67 -23.20 -8.81 30.44
C MET A 67 -22.25 -9.53 29.47
N ASP A 68 -22.28 -9.11 28.21
CA ASP A 68 -21.29 -9.53 27.22
C ASP A 68 -21.18 -11.04 26.97
N LEU A 69 -22.34 -11.71 27.00
CA LEU A 69 -22.43 -13.11 26.61
C LEU A 69 -22.10 -13.28 25.10
N PRO A 70 -21.31 -14.30 24.74
CA PRO A 70 -20.88 -14.53 23.36
C PRO A 70 -22.00 -14.93 22.39
N GLY A 71 -21.95 -14.40 21.17
CA GLY A 71 -22.81 -14.84 20.07
C GLY A 71 -24.29 -14.44 20.19
N ARG A 72 -25.11 -14.98 19.28
CA ARG A 72 -26.57 -14.73 19.26
C ARG A 72 -27.29 -15.69 20.21
N ALA A 73 -28.46 -15.27 20.71
CA ALA A 73 -29.25 -16.09 21.63
C ALA A 73 -29.67 -17.46 21.07
N ASP A 74 -29.77 -17.61 19.74
CA ASP A 74 -30.11 -18.86 19.04
C ASP A 74 -28.94 -19.86 18.92
N ARG A 75 -27.72 -19.47 19.30
CA ARG A 75 -26.60 -20.42 19.44
C ARG A 75 -26.65 -21.22 20.74
N TYR A 76 -27.42 -20.76 21.73
CA TYR A 76 -27.48 -21.42 23.03
C TYR A 76 -28.47 -22.59 23.04
N GLN A 77 -28.04 -23.75 23.55
CA GLN A 77 -28.83 -24.99 23.64
C GLN A 77 -30.18 -24.85 24.33
N MET A 78 -30.32 -23.86 25.22
CA MET A 78 -31.58 -23.57 25.91
C MET A 78 -32.61 -22.83 25.05
N SER A 79 -32.17 -22.15 24.00
CA SER A 79 -33.03 -21.44 23.04
C SER A 79 -33.23 -22.25 21.75
N ASN A 80 -32.23 -23.04 21.37
CA ASN A 80 -32.20 -23.85 20.17
C ASN A 80 -31.51 -25.18 20.50
N GLN A 81 -32.20 -26.31 20.35
CA GLN A 81 -31.67 -27.63 20.73
C GLN A 81 -30.40 -28.01 19.94
N ASP A 82 -30.24 -27.49 18.72
CA ASP A 82 -29.07 -27.69 17.87
C ASP A 82 -27.98 -26.63 18.09
N GLY A 83 -28.15 -25.78 19.10
CA GLY A 83 -27.18 -24.76 19.47
C GLY A 83 -25.82 -25.34 19.86
N ASP A 84 -24.76 -24.62 19.49
CA ASP A 84 -23.37 -24.97 19.74
C ASP A 84 -22.78 -24.24 20.97
N MET A 85 -23.63 -23.60 21.78
CA MET A 85 -23.24 -22.92 23.03
C MET A 85 -24.09 -23.40 24.21
N LYS A 86 -23.48 -23.46 25.40
CA LYS A 86 -24.18 -23.88 26.63
C LYS A 86 -23.79 -23.00 27.81
N MET A 87 -24.79 -22.52 28.55
CA MET A 87 -24.56 -21.83 29.82
C MET A 87 -24.42 -22.86 30.94
N THR A 88 -23.37 -22.68 31.75
CA THR A 88 -23.11 -23.48 32.95
C THR A 88 -22.96 -22.54 34.13
N TYR A 89 -23.58 -22.90 35.26
CA TYR A 89 -23.51 -22.12 36.50
C TYR A 89 -22.76 -22.93 37.54
N ALA A 90 -21.95 -22.26 38.35
CA ALA A 90 -21.13 -22.89 39.37
C ALA A 90 -21.15 -22.05 40.65
N ILE A 91 -20.75 -22.68 41.74
CA ILE A 91 -20.54 -22.05 43.04
C ILE A 91 -19.11 -22.32 43.51
N ILE A 92 -18.47 -21.27 44.00
CA ILE A 92 -17.25 -21.36 44.81
C ILE A 92 -17.71 -21.38 46.27
N ASP A 93 -17.27 -22.38 47.03
CA ASP A 93 -17.68 -22.57 48.41
C ASP A 93 -17.20 -21.40 49.30
N ALA A 94 -18.03 -20.96 50.24
CA ALA A 94 -17.71 -19.86 51.15
C ALA A 94 -16.39 -20.09 51.93
N LYS A 95 -16.01 -21.36 52.18
CA LYS A 95 -14.73 -21.69 52.81
C LYS A 95 -13.53 -21.30 51.96
N VAL A 96 -13.64 -21.23 50.63
CA VAL A 96 -12.55 -20.74 49.79
C VAL A 96 -12.25 -19.29 50.15
N PHE A 97 -13.29 -18.46 50.29
CA PHE A 97 -13.13 -17.07 50.70
C PHE A 97 -12.64 -16.95 52.15
N ALA A 98 -13.03 -17.87 53.04
CA ALA A 98 -12.57 -17.87 54.43
C ALA A 98 -11.10 -18.31 54.58
N ASP A 99 -10.79 -19.49 54.04
CA ASP A 99 -9.57 -20.23 54.33
C ASP A 99 -8.43 -19.87 53.37
N LEU A 100 -8.75 -19.53 52.11
CA LEU A 100 -7.75 -19.20 51.08
C LEU A 100 -7.55 -17.69 50.91
N LEU A 101 -8.64 -16.91 50.87
CA LEU A 101 -8.59 -15.49 50.52
C LEU A 101 -8.69 -14.55 51.73
N GLY A 102 -9.22 -15.02 52.86
CA GLY A 102 -9.44 -14.19 54.06
C GLY A 102 -10.54 -13.12 53.90
N THR A 103 -11.47 -13.30 52.95
CA THR A 103 -12.53 -12.34 52.59
C THR A 103 -13.95 -12.87 52.82
N ALA A 104 -14.10 -13.89 53.66
CA ALA A 104 -15.43 -14.41 53.98
C ALA A 104 -16.36 -13.34 54.58
N GLY A 105 -17.59 -13.26 54.06
CA GLY A 105 -18.62 -12.36 54.56
C GLY A 105 -18.59 -10.94 53.99
N THR A 106 -17.69 -10.64 53.04
CA THR A 106 -17.84 -9.44 52.18
C THR A 106 -18.94 -9.66 51.15
N ASP A 107 -19.38 -8.59 50.49
CA ASP A 107 -20.31 -8.69 49.37
C ASP A 107 -19.72 -9.47 48.17
N ASP A 108 -20.62 -9.88 47.27
CA ASP A 108 -20.30 -10.77 46.16
C ASP A 108 -19.30 -10.15 45.16
N GLU A 109 -19.32 -8.81 44.99
CA GLU A 109 -18.40 -8.08 44.12
C GLU A 109 -16.99 -8.04 44.71
N ALA A 110 -16.87 -7.75 46.01
CA ALA A 110 -15.61 -7.81 46.74
C ALA A 110 -15.02 -9.22 46.78
N GLN A 111 -15.86 -10.26 46.85
CA GLN A 111 -15.42 -11.66 46.74
C GLN A 111 -14.88 -11.97 45.33
N TYR A 112 -15.57 -11.52 44.29
CA TYR A 112 -15.12 -11.69 42.90
C TYR A 112 -13.78 -11.00 42.64
N GLU A 113 -13.62 -9.74 43.08
CA GLU A 113 -12.35 -9.00 42.95
C GLU A 113 -11.23 -9.63 43.78
N ALA A 114 -11.53 -10.20 44.96
CA ALA A 114 -10.55 -10.90 45.77
C ALA A 114 -9.95 -12.13 45.04
N LEU A 115 -10.75 -12.87 44.26
CA LEU A 115 -10.25 -13.97 43.42
C LEU A 115 -9.26 -13.45 42.36
N GLY A 116 -9.63 -12.36 41.67
CA GLY A 116 -8.78 -11.72 40.67
C GLY A 116 -7.47 -11.21 41.26
N ALA A 117 -7.56 -10.48 42.37
CA ALA A 117 -6.42 -9.94 43.10
C ALA A 117 -5.47 -11.05 43.57
N TYR A 118 -6.01 -12.20 43.98
CA TYR A 118 -5.21 -13.36 44.39
C TYR A 118 -4.37 -13.93 43.24
N VAL A 119 -4.96 -14.08 42.04
CA VAL A 119 -4.21 -14.49 40.83
C VAL A 119 -3.18 -13.42 40.45
N ARG A 120 -3.57 -12.15 40.40
CA ARG A 120 -2.67 -11.02 40.07
C ARG A 120 -1.50 -10.92 41.03
N ALA A 121 -1.68 -11.20 42.33
CA ALA A 121 -0.61 -11.20 43.32
C ALA A 121 0.47 -12.25 43.01
N LYS A 122 0.09 -13.43 42.49
CA LYS A 122 1.06 -14.46 42.04
C LYS A 122 1.81 -14.04 40.79
N VAL A 123 1.13 -13.39 39.85
CA VAL A 123 1.77 -12.80 38.65
C VAL A 123 2.77 -11.73 39.05
N ALA A 124 2.39 -10.83 39.96
CA ALA A 124 3.29 -9.82 40.53
C ALA A 124 4.49 -10.43 41.28
N ALA A 125 4.34 -11.65 41.82
CA ALA A 125 5.42 -12.42 42.44
C ALA A 125 6.29 -13.20 41.42
N GLY A 126 6.03 -13.08 40.12
CA GLY A 126 6.86 -13.63 39.04
C GLY A 126 6.34 -14.89 38.35
N ALA A 127 5.12 -15.36 38.67
CA ALA A 127 4.48 -16.45 37.93
C ALA A 127 3.94 -15.95 36.57
N SER A 128 3.89 -16.84 35.57
CA SER A 128 3.07 -16.56 34.38
C SER A 128 1.59 -16.55 34.76
N LEU A 129 0.73 -15.87 33.98
CA LEU A 129 -0.70 -15.85 34.23
C LEU A 129 -1.30 -17.27 34.22
N ASP A 130 -0.88 -18.11 33.26
CA ASP A 130 -1.33 -19.48 33.14
C ASP A 130 -0.93 -20.33 34.35
N ASP A 131 0.31 -20.20 34.84
CA ASP A 131 0.77 -20.90 36.02
C ASP A 131 0.02 -20.42 37.28
N ALA A 132 -0.17 -19.11 37.42
CA ALA A 132 -0.91 -18.52 38.54
C ALA A 132 -2.35 -19.02 38.58
N VAL A 133 -3.04 -19.07 37.44
CA VAL A 133 -4.39 -19.60 37.30
C VAL A 133 -4.40 -21.11 37.59
N ALA A 134 -3.52 -21.89 36.99
CA ALA A 134 -3.46 -23.34 37.18
C ALA A 134 -3.21 -23.72 38.65
N GLN A 135 -2.30 -23.02 39.35
CA GLN A 135 -2.05 -23.24 40.77
C GLN A 135 -3.28 -22.90 41.62
N THR A 136 -3.92 -21.77 41.34
CA THR A 136 -5.09 -21.30 42.08
C THR A 136 -6.28 -22.26 41.91
N VAL A 137 -6.45 -22.87 40.73
CA VAL A 137 -7.44 -23.95 40.52
C VAL A 137 -7.22 -25.10 41.50
N GLU A 138 -5.99 -25.60 41.64
CA GLU A 138 -5.70 -26.72 42.53
C GLU A 138 -5.91 -26.36 44.01
N GLU A 139 -5.58 -25.13 44.41
CA GLU A 139 -5.80 -24.63 45.76
C GLU A 139 -7.30 -24.55 46.10
N ILE A 140 -8.09 -23.93 45.24
CA ILE A 140 -9.56 -23.85 45.38
C ILE A 140 -10.17 -25.26 45.43
N TYR A 141 -9.69 -26.17 44.58
CA TYR A 141 -10.23 -27.54 44.55
C TYR A 141 -9.91 -28.35 45.81
N ARG A 142 -8.80 -28.04 46.50
CA ARG A 142 -8.38 -28.70 47.74
C ARG A 142 -9.14 -28.22 48.98
N VAL A 143 -9.80 -27.07 48.93
CA VAL A 143 -10.62 -26.58 50.05
C VAL A 143 -11.81 -27.53 50.25
N PRO A 144 -11.99 -28.13 51.45
CA PRO A 144 -13.06 -29.09 51.72
C PRO A 144 -14.38 -28.37 52.00
N GLY A 145 -15.01 -27.89 50.91
CA GLY A 145 -16.35 -27.31 50.91
C GLY A 145 -17.44 -28.31 51.30
N GLU A 146 -18.71 -27.89 51.29
CA GLU A 146 -19.86 -28.71 51.72
C GLU A 146 -19.98 -30.04 50.96
N ASN A 147 -19.54 -30.07 49.70
CA ASN A 147 -19.52 -31.27 48.85
C ASN A 147 -18.13 -31.91 48.74
N GLY A 148 -17.23 -31.64 49.69
CA GLY A 148 -15.85 -32.14 49.73
C GLY A 148 -14.90 -31.49 48.73
N ARG A 149 -15.29 -30.33 48.16
CA ARG A 149 -14.49 -29.53 47.20
C ARG A 149 -14.94 -28.07 47.20
N GLY A 150 -14.02 -27.15 46.89
CA GLY A 150 -14.29 -25.71 46.90
C GLY A 150 -15.00 -25.16 45.66
N PHE A 151 -15.20 -25.98 44.62
CA PHE A 151 -15.90 -25.58 43.39
C PHE A 151 -16.85 -26.66 42.89
N SER A 152 -18.10 -26.30 42.58
CA SER A 152 -19.12 -27.23 42.07
C SER A 152 -20.04 -26.58 41.05
N PHE A 153 -20.46 -27.34 40.03
CA PHE A 153 -21.58 -26.94 39.17
C PHE A 153 -22.90 -26.99 39.91
N LEU A 154 -23.78 -26.05 39.60
CA LEU A 154 -25.16 -26.02 40.07
C LEU A 154 -26.09 -26.78 39.13
N ASN A 155 -27.09 -27.46 39.68
CA ASN A 155 -28.25 -27.86 38.90
C ASN A 155 -29.12 -26.61 38.67
N VAL A 156 -29.40 -26.31 37.41
CA VAL A 156 -30.06 -25.08 36.98
C VAL A 156 -31.40 -25.32 36.26
N ASP A 157 -31.97 -26.52 36.43
CA ASP A 157 -33.27 -26.92 35.87
C ASP A 157 -34.42 -26.04 36.41
N GLN A 158 -34.21 -25.40 37.56
CA GLN A 158 -35.20 -24.53 38.23
C GLN A 158 -34.95 -23.03 38.01
N PHE A 159 -33.95 -22.64 37.23
CA PHE A 159 -33.63 -21.22 37.01
C PHE A 159 -34.61 -20.60 36.00
N ASN A 160 -35.27 -19.52 36.39
CA ASN A 160 -35.98 -18.65 35.46
C ASN A 160 -34.98 -17.74 34.75
N ARG A 161 -35.05 -17.68 33.41
CA ARG A 161 -34.11 -16.91 32.57
C ARG A 161 -34.88 -15.98 31.64
N THR A 162 -34.41 -14.76 31.50
CA THR A 162 -34.92 -13.79 30.52
C THR A 162 -33.75 -13.26 29.73
N PHE A 163 -33.80 -13.39 28.40
CA PHE A 163 -32.79 -12.84 27.51
C PHE A 163 -33.19 -11.45 27.04
N ARG A 164 -32.21 -10.55 27.00
CA ARG A 164 -32.35 -9.21 26.41
C ARG A 164 -31.13 -8.93 25.54
N SER A 165 -31.35 -8.25 24.42
CA SER A 165 -30.26 -7.75 23.57
C SER A 165 -29.98 -6.30 23.93
N LEU A 166 -28.71 -5.99 24.21
CA LEU A 166 -28.23 -4.63 24.28
C LEU A 166 -27.54 -4.30 22.96
N ILE A 167 -27.98 -3.22 22.30
CA ILE A 167 -27.35 -2.75 21.07
C ILE A 167 -26.39 -1.64 21.47
N TYR A 168 -25.10 -1.87 21.28
CA TYR A 168 -24.08 -0.83 21.37
C TYR A 168 -24.03 -0.09 20.03
N ILE A 169 -24.13 1.24 20.07
CA ILE A 169 -23.93 2.11 18.91
C ILE A 169 -22.66 2.89 19.21
N PRO A 170 -21.49 2.47 18.68
CA PRO A 170 -20.25 3.19 18.92
C PRO A 170 -20.32 4.54 18.22
N ASN A 171 -19.75 5.57 18.86
CA ASN A 171 -19.47 6.83 18.19
C ASN A 171 -18.18 6.66 17.38
N GLU A 172 -18.23 6.96 16.09
CA GLU A 172 -17.04 7.01 15.25
C GLU A 172 -16.29 8.32 15.47
N GLN A 173 -15.04 8.22 15.88
CA GLN A 173 -14.12 9.35 15.94
C GLN A 173 -13.23 9.33 14.71
N ARG A 174 -13.24 10.45 13.98
CA ARG A 174 -12.41 10.62 12.78
C ARG A 174 -11.18 11.43 13.12
N GLU A 175 -10.04 10.96 12.61
CA GLU A 175 -8.73 11.57 12.80
C GLU A 175 -8.15 11.92 11.44
N LEU A 176 -7.62 13.15 11.33
CA LEU A 176 -6.66 13.49 10.29
C LEU A 176 -5.28 13.46 10.93
N ARG A 177 -4.38 12.63 10.41
CA ARG A 177 -3.01 12.52 10.93
C ARG A 177 -2.03 13.15 9.96
N VAL A 178 -1.05 13.86 10.52
CA VAL A 178 0.10 14.40 9.82
C VAL A 178 1.36 13.74 10.38
N LYS A 179 2.23 13.28 9.48
CA LYS A 179 3.58 12.80 9.80
C LYS A 179 4.58 13.73 9.13
N LYS A 180 5.33 14.48 9.92
CA LYS A 180 6.35 15.41 9.44
C LYS A 180 7.71 14.72 9.40
N VAL A 181 8.33 14.73 8.23
CA VAL A 181 9.68 14.19 8.02
C VAL A 181 10.57 15.21 7.30
N ASP A 182 11.88 14.94 7.29
CA ASP A 182 12.86 15.58 6.42
C ASP A 182 13.07 14.77 5.13
N GLN A 183 13.90 15.26 4.21
CA GLN A 183 14.19 14.58 2.94
C GLN A 183 14.91 13.23 3.08
N ASP A 184 15.46 12.92 4.26
CA ASP A 184 16.06 11.63 4.59
C ASP A 184 15.04 10.69 5.28
N GLY A 185 13.79 11.13 5.47
CA GLY A 185 12.74 10.37 6.16
C GLY A 185 12.83 10.39 7.69
N LYS A 186 13.64 11.28 8.28
CA LYS A 186 13.73 11.44 9.73
C LYS A 186 12.56 12.29 10.23
N SER A 187 11.94 11.86 11.33
CA SER A 187 10.83 12.60 11.94
C SER A 187 11.21 13.99 12.43
N VAL A 188 10.31 14.97 12.23
CA VAL A 188 10.54 16.38 12.59
C VAL A 188 9.46 16.88 13.56
N ASN A 189 9.86 17.17 14.81
CA ASN A 189 9.02 17.78 15.84
C ASN A 189 9.06 19.32 15.76
N GLY A 190 7.97 19.95 16.20
CA GLY A 190 7.86 21.41 16.35
C GLY A 190 7.38 22.17 15.12
N ALA A 191 7.05 21.49 14.02
CA ALA A 191 6.38 22.10 12.88
C ALA A 191 4.93 22.45 13.22
N GLU A 192 4.49 23.68 12.97
CA GLU A 192 3.10 24.11 13.22
C GLU A 192 2.26 23.93 11.96
N PHE A 193 1.11 23.28 12.08
CA PHE A 193 0.14 23.15 10.99
C PHE A 193 -1.18 23.82 11.35
N GLY A 194 -1.81 24.40 10.34
CA GLY A 194 -3.17 24.92 10.39
C GLY A 194 -4.09 24.17 9.46
N LEU A 195 -5.30 23.91 9.93
CA LEU A 195 -6.40 23.41 9.14
C LEU A 195 -7.42 24.54 8.94
N TYR A 196 -7.66 24.90 7.68
CA TYR A 196 -8.47 26.04 7.27
C TYR A 196 -9.72 25.57 6.55
N GLN A 197 -10.86 26.21 6.78
CA GLN A 197 -12.08 25.96 6.01
C GLN A 197 -11.87 26.35 4.55
N ALA A 198 -12.21 25.47 3.61
CA ALA A 198 -12.01 25.75 2.18
C ALA A 198 -12.98 26.80 1.62
N THR A 199 -14.08 27.09 2.33
CA THR A 199 -15.13 28.03 1.88
C THR A 199 -14.77 29.49 2.08
N ASP A 200 -14.17 29.84 3.22
CA ASP A 200 -13.89 31.21 3.64
C ASP A 200 -12.44 31.42 4.11
N GLY A 201 -11.63 30.36 4.18
CA GLY A 201 -10.25 30.41 4.65
C GLY A 201 -10.12 30.58 6.16
N ALA A 202 -11.20 30.45 6.95
CA ALA A 202 -11.14 30.57 8.39
C ALA A 202 -10.31 29.43 9.01
N LEU A 203 -9.42 29.77 9.95
CA LEU A 203 -8.66 28.76 10.70
C LEU A 203 -9.63 27.95 11.58
N ALA A 204 -9.73 26.65 11.33
CA ALA A 204 -10.58 25.74 12.08
C ALA A 204 -9.87 25.12 13.29
N ALA A 205 -8.61 24.71 13.11
CA ALA A 205 -7.77 24.13 14.15
C ALA A 205 -6.30 24.30 13.80
N LYS A 206 -5.43 24.23 14.82
CA LYS A 206 -3.98 24.21 14.63
C LYS A 206 -3.29 23.42 15.74
N GLY A 207 -2.09 22.95 15.47
CA GLY A 207 -1.25 22.24 16.43
C GLY A 207 0.19 22.13 15.94
N VAL A 208 1.05 21.58 16.79
CA VAL A 208 2.46 21.36 16.49
C VAL A 208 2.79 19.88 16.50
N THR A 209 3.67 19.45 15.59
CA THR A 209 4.15 18.07 15.56
C THR A 209 4.96 17.76 16.81
N ALA A 210 4.76 16.58 17.38
CA ALA A 210 5.44 16.15 18.60
C ALA A 210 5.55 14.62 18.67
N ARG A 211 6.06 14.13 19.79
CA ARG A 211 6.07 12.70 20.11
C ARG A 211 4.68 12.25 20.57
N VAL A 212 4.04 11.36 19.80
CA VAL A 212 2.73 10.77 20.11
C VAL A 212 2.85 9.25 20.08
N ASN A 213 2.42 8.57 21.15
CA ASN A 213 2.45 7.10 21.25
C ASN A 213 3.80 6.45 20.90
N GLY A 214 4.90 7.14 21.22
CA GLY A 214 6.26 6.66 20.96
C GLY A 214 6.85 7.10 19.62
N GLU A 215 6.06 7.69 18.72
CA GLU A 215 6.50 8.17 17.41
C GLU A 215 6.70 9.68 17.40
N ASP A 216 7.85 10.14 16.89
CA ASP A 216 8.14 11.56 16.68
C ASP A 216 7.58 12.06 15.35
N GLY A 217 7.37 13.37 15.25
CA GLY A 217 6.91 14.06 14.04
C GLY A 217 5.42 13.94 13.79
N VAL A 218 4.61 13.61 14.79
CA VAL A 218 3.18 13.33 14.62
C VAL A 218 2.32 14.53 15.05
N LEU A 219 1.27 14.81 14.29
CA LEU A 219 0.18 15.70 14.67
C LEU A 219 -1.17 15.06 14.31
N ILE A 220 -2.10 15.01 15.27
CA ILE A 220 -3.43 14.40 15.09
C ILE A 220 -4.52 15.45 15.32
N PHE A 221 -5.31 15.73 14.28
CA PHE A 221 -6.53 16.53 14.38
C PHE A 221 -7.69 15.60 14.76
N GLN A 222 -8.29 15.83 15.93
CA GLN A 222 -9.39 15.02 16.41
C GLN A 222 -10.36 15.80 17.31
N PRO A 223 -11.62 15.37 17.43
CA PRO A 223 -12.50 15.77 18.52
C PRO A 223 -11.98 15.24 19.86
N GLY A 224 -12.15 15.99 20.95
CA GLY A 224 -11.78 15.52 22.29
C GLY A 224 -10.28 15.26 22.46
N ALA A 225 -9.44 16.11 21.87
CA ALA A 225 -7.99 16.02 21.95
C ALA A 225 -7.52 16.04 23.43
N PRO A 226 -6.51 15.21 23.79
CA PRO A 226 -5.94 15.18 25.13
C PRO A 226 -5.50 16.57 25.60
N LYS A 227 -5.78 16.86 26.87
CA LYS A 227 -5.38 18.11 27.52
C LYS A 227 -4.35 17.85 28.59
N ASP A 228 -3.37 18.74 28.69
CA ASP A 228 -2.40 18.73 29.77
C ASP A 228 -3.02 19.19 31.10
N ALA A 229 -2.22 19.19 32.16
CA ALA A 229 -2.65 19.61 33.49
C ALA A 229 -3.11 21.09 33.57
N SER A 230 -2.75 21.92 32.60
CA SER A 230 -3.20 23.32 32.48
C SER A 230 -4.54 23.46 31.74
N GLY A 231 -5.02 22.38 31.12
CA GLY A 231 -6.21 22.36 30.27
C GLY A 231 -5.96 22.76 28.82
N ALA A 232 -4.70 22.96 28.43
CA ALA A 232 -4.31 23.20 27.04
C ALA A 232 -4.23 21.88 26.26
N VAL A 233 -4.49 21.92 24.95
CA VAL A 233 -4.34 20.75 24.09
C VAL A 233 -2.86 20.34 24.08
N GLN A 234 -2.61 19.05 24.31
CA GLN A 234 -1.26 18.49 24.34
C GLN A 234 -0.57 18.62 22.97
N ALA A 235 0.74 18.90 22.96
CA ALA A 235 1.54 18.89 21.73
C ALA A 235 1.41 17.54 20.99
N GLY A 236 1.39 17.58 19.66
CA GLY A 236 1.05 16.42 18.82
C GLY A 236 -0.44 16.22 18.59
N TYR A 237 -1.30 17.06 19.19
CA TYR A 237 -2.74 17.05 18.96
C TYR A 237 -3.29 18.43 18.62
N ALA A 238 -4.39 18.44 17.87
CA ALA A 238 -5.20 19.62 17.60
C ALA A 238 -6.68 19.27 17.79
N GLU A 239 -7.37 20.05 18.63
CA GLU A 239 -8.81 19.91 18.85
C GLU A 239 -9.57 20.45 17.63
N ILE A 240 -10.44 19.60 17.05
CA ILE A 240 -11.36 20.03 16.00
C ILE A 240 -12.75 19.42 16.18
N GLY A 241 -13.78 20.26 16.08
CA GLY A 241 -15.14 19.82 15.85
C GLY A 241 -15.38 19.66 14.35
N TRP A 242 -15.38 18.43 13.84
CA TRP A 242 -15.75 18.19 12.45
C TRP A 242 -17.15 18.74 12.18
N ALA A 243 -17.28 19.58 11.17
CA ALA A 243 -18.58 20.03 10.74
C ALA A 243 -19.39 18.81 10.25
N ARG A 244 -20.68 18.79 10.60
CA ARG A 244 -21.60 17.69 10.28
C ARG A 244 -22.41 18.06 9.04
N SER A 245 -21.76 18.10 7.89
CA SER A 245 -22.41 18.06 6.57
C SER A 245 -21.82 16.91 5.75
N VAL A 246 -22.53 16.47 4.71
CA VAL A 246 -22.13 15.28 3.94
C VAL A 246 -20.82 15.46 3.13
N CYS A 247 -20.29 16.69 2.99
CA CYS A 247 -18.98 16.96 2.40
C CYS A 247 -18.38 18.30 2.89
N ASP A 248 -17.84 18.37 4.11
CA ASP A 248 -17.08 19.55 4.55
C ASP A 248 -15.63 19.49 4.04
N ARG A 249 -15.12 20.64 3.54
CA ARG A 249 -13.82 20.74 2.86
C ARG A 249 -12.89 21.64 3.64
N TYR A 250 -11.66 21.18 3.82
CA TYR A 250 -10.61 21.91 4.52
C TYR A 250 -9.34 21.95 3.67
N ILE A 251 -8.41 22.79 4.11
CA ILE A 251 -7.08 22.95 3.55
C ILE A 251 -6.10 22.83 4.72
N LEU A 252 -5.22 21.83 4.67
CA LEU A 252 -4.10 21.70 5.58
C LEU A 252 -2.90 22.47 5.02
N LYS A 253 -2.22 23.24 5.87
CA LYS A 253 -0.98 23.97 5.54
C LYS A 253 0.01 23.89 6.68
N GLU A 254 1.28 23.79 6.35
CA GLU A 254 2.33 24.14 7.29
C GLU A 254 2.33 25.66 7.47
N ILE A 255 2.38 26.11 8.72
CA ILE A 255 2.42 27.52 9.12
C ILE A 255 3.85 27.95 9.40
N SER A 256 4.63 27.07 10.04
CA SER A 256 6.03 27.32 10.33
C SER A 256 6.80 26.02 10.48
N ALA A 257 8.01 26.02 9.93
CA ALA A 257 8.98 24.96 10.10
C ALA A 257 9.92 25.24 11.30
N PRO A 258 10.41 24.21 11.99
CA PRO A 258 11.39 24.37 13.06
C PRO A 258 12.74 24.88 12.53
N PHE A 259 13.58 25.39 13.44
CA PHE A 259 14.90 25.93 13.07
C PHE A 259 15.75 24.92 12.30
N GLY A 260 16.32 25.35 11.17
CA GLY A 260 17.16 24.52 10.30
C GLY A 260 16.41 23.82 9.17
N TYR A 261 15.09 24.03 9.05
CA TYR A 261 14.26 23.50 7.97
C TYR A 261 13.67 24.63 7.11
N THR A 262 13.33 24.27 5.88
CA THR A 262 12.56 25.11 4.96
C THR A 262 11.13 24.61 4.95
N ILE A 263 10.18 25.52 5.15
CA ILE A 263 8.75 25.22 5.15
C ILE A 263 8.31 24.59 3.82
N ASN A 264 7.42 23.60 3.90
CA ASN A 264 6.71 23.10 2.75
C ASN A 264 5.43 23.93 2.53
N ASP A 265 5.45 24.81 1.54
CA ASP A 265 4.33 25.71 1.22
C ASP A 265 3.17 25.03 0.47
N SER A 266 3.22 23.72 0.25
CA SER A 266 2.20 22.98 -0.48
C SER A 266 0.83 23.06 0.20
N VAL A 267 -0.21 23.18 -0.61
CA VAL A 267 -1.60 23.23 -0.15
C VAL A 267 -2.18 21.84 -0.23
N ILE A 268 -2.74 21.35 0.89
CA ILE A 268 -3.20 19.96 0.99
C ILE A 268 -4.72 19.97 1.19
N PRO A 269 -5.52 19.73 0.13
CA PRO A 269 -6.96 19.57 0.25
C PRO A 269 -7.34 18.40 1.14
N ILE A 270 -8.27 18.64 2.06
CA ILE A 270 -8.82 17.65 2.97
C ILE A 270 -10.33 17.58 2.77
N VAL A 271 -10.87 16.37 2.61
CA VAL A 271 -12.30 16.12 2.46
C VAL A 271 -12.78 15.28 3.63
N VAL A 272 -13.75 15.80 4.38
CA VAL A 272 -14.47 15.01 5.38
C VAL A 272 -15.58 14.24 4.67
N GLY A 273 -15.30 12.98 4.31
CA GLY A 273 -16.20 12.13 3.54
C GLY A 273 -17.16 11.31 4.40
N THR A 274 -17.84 10.33 3.79
CA THR A 274 -18.83 9.50 4.50
C THR A 274 -18.19 8.45 5.41
N TYR A 275 -17.08 7.83 5.01
CA TYR A 275 -16.42 6.77 5.80
C TYR A 275 -15.17 7.24 6.54
N GLY A 276 -14.51 8.29 6.03
CA GLY A 276 -13.27 8.78 6.62
C GLY A 276 -12.94 10.19 6.16
N ILE A 277 -11.74 10.64 6.52
CA ILE A 277 -11.16 11.88 6.04
C ILE A 277 -10.17 11.52 4.94
N TYR A 278 -10.25 12.19 3.81
CA TYR A 278 -9.40 11.93 2.64
C TYR A 278 -8.51 13.13 2.40
N ALA A 279 -7.22 12.88 2.22
CA ALA A 279 -6.26 13.90 1.82
C ALA A 279 -5.91 13.74 0.34
N ASP A 280 -5.64 14.86 -0.30
CA ASP A 280 -5.14 14.91 -1.67
C ASP A 280 -3.65 15.21 -1.66
N ALA A 281 -2.83 14.25 -2.07
CA ALA A 281 -1.38 14.41 -2.17
C ALA A 281 -0.97 15.46 -3.21
N GLY A 282 -1.87 15.80 -4.15
CA GLY A 282 -1.59 16.80 -5.18
C GLY A 282 -0.78 16.26 -6.32
N ALA A 283 0.12 17.09 -6.81
CA ALA A 283 1.13 16.69 -7.75
C ALA A 283 2.31 16.00 -7.03
N PRO A 284 3.04 15.07 -7.67
CA PRO A 284 4.27 14.51 -7.15
C PRO A 284 5.33 15.60 -7.02
N ASP A 285 6.41 15.25 -6.31
CA ASP A 285 7.58 16.10 -6.06
C ASP A 285 7.29 17.40 -5.27
N ASN A 286 6.10 17.55 -4.71
CA ASN A 286 5.74 18.65 -3.79
C ASN A 286 6.08 18.35 -2.31
N GLY A 287 6.69 17.19 -2.04
CA GLY A 287 7.01 16.73 -0.68
C GLY A 287 5.79 16.25 0.11
N ILE A 288 4.64 16.02 -0.52
CA ILE A 288 3.42 15.50 0.09
C ILE A 288 3.17 14.07 -0.39
N THR A 289 2.98 13.18 0.58
CA THR A 289 2.56 11.80 0.34
C THR A 289 1.36 11.49 1.21
N VAL A 290 0.41 10.71 0.70
CA VAL A 290 -0.76 10.24 1.45
C VAL A 290 -0.65 8.74 1.62
N MET A 291 -0.78 8.29 2.87
CA MET A 291 -0.85 6.87 3.23
C MET A 291 -2.28 6.51 3.62
N ALA A 292 -2.80 5.41 3.10
CA ALA A 292 -4.16 4.94 3.36
C ALA A 292 -4.19 3.53 3.95
N GLY A 293 -4.91 3.36 5.06
CA GLY A 293 -5.09 2.10 5.75
C GLY A 293 -6.55 1.87 6.15
N VAL A 294 -6.86 0.68 6.68
CA VAL A 294 -8.23 0.34 7.10
C VAL A 294 -8.64 1.01 8.41
N GLY A 295 -7.69 1.49 9.22
CA GLY A 295 -7.99 2.17 10.48
C GLY A 295 -8.53 1.21 11.55
N LYS A 296 -9.51 1.67 12.33
CA LYS A 296 -10.10 0.90 13.43
C LYS A 296 -11.33 0.13 12.98
N LEU A 297 -11.48 -1.09 13.48
CA LEU A 297 -12.73 -1.84 13.38
C LEU A 297 -13.74 -1.27 14.35
N SER A 298 -15.01 -1.16 13.93
CA SER A 298 -16.11 -0.80 14.82
C SER A 298 -16.11 -1.74 16.03
N GLN A 299 -16.05 -1.18 17.24
CA GLN A 299 -15.85 -1.94 18.48
C GLN A 299 -16.81 -3.12 18.63
N THR A 300 -18.05 -2.98 18.14
CA THR A 300 -19.08 -4.03 18.21
C THR A 300 -18.79 -5.27 17.36
N MET A 301 -17.85 -5.15 16.42
CA MET A 301 -17.43 -6.18 15.48
C MET A 301 -16.19 -6.95 15.95
N VAL A 302 -15.49 -6.50 17.00
CA VAL A 302 -14.23 -7.10 17.49
C VAL A 302 -14.39 -8.59 17.81
N LYS A 303 -15.51 -9.00 18.40
CA LYS A 303 -15.84 -10.41 18.67
C LYS A 303 -15.86 -11.35 17.45
N TYR A 304 -15.83 -10.82 16.23
CA TYR A 304 -15.72 -11.58 14.98
C TYR A 304 -14.31 -11.54 14.39
N ALA A 305 -13.42 -10.71 14.93
CA ALA A 305 -12.08 -10.48 14.42
C ALA A 305 -10.98 -11.01 15.35
N SER A 306 -11.22 -11.07 16.66
CA SER A 306 -10.21 -11.55 17.62
C SER A 306 -9.68 -12.93 17.28
N ASP A 307 -8.37 -13.12 17.48
CA ASP A 307 -7.75 -14.44 17.52
C ASP A 307 -8.41 -15.28 18.61
N GLY A 308 -9.24 -16.24 18.21
CA GLY A 308 -10.00 -17.04 19.15
C GLY A 308 -10.88 -18.09 18.48
N GLU A 309 -11.33 -19.03 19.31
CA GLU A 309 -12.08 -20.20 18.86
C GLU A 309 -13.59 -19.94 18.69
N VAL A 310 -14.06 -18.71 18.97
CA VAL A 310 -15.50 -18.40 18.98
C VAL A 310 -16.01 -17.96 17.62
N ASN A 311 -15.39 -16.95 17.02
CA ASN A 311 -15.70 -16.51 15.66
C ASN A 311 -14.57 -15.66 15.04
N ILE A 312 -14.10 -16.04 13.86
CA ILE A 312 -12.98 -15.40 13.14
C ILE A 312 -13.41 -14.76 11.81
N THR A 313 -14.71 -14.55 11.59
CA THR A 313 -15.27 -14.06 10.30
C THR A 313 -14.59 -12.79 9.79
N LEU A 314 -14.19 -11.86 10.65
CA LEU A 314 -13.55 -10.60 10.29
C LEU A 314 -12.06 -10.56 10.64
N ARG A 315 -11.46 -11.67 11.08
CA ARG A 315 -10.06 -11.69 11.52
C ARG A 315 -9.11 -11.38 10.37
N ASP A 316 -9.34 -12.04 9.24
CA ASP A 316 -8.56 -11.87 8.03
C ASP A 316 -9.37 -11.12 6.98
N ILE A 317 -8.83 -10.00 6.51
CA ILE A 317 -9.46 -9.12 5.51
C ILE A 317 -8.48 -8.83 4.37
N THR A 318 -9.03 -8.50 3.21
CA THR A 318 -8.26 -7.94 2.09
C THR A 318 -8.66 -6.49 1.90
N ALA A 319 -7.69 -5.59 1.99
CA ALA A 319 -7.83 -4.19 1.65
C ALA A 319 -7.46 -3.98 0.18
N PHE A 320 -8.25 -3.19 -0.54
CA PHE A 320 -8.04 -2.83 -1.93
C PHE A 320 -7.73 -1.33 -2.01
N ALA A 321 -6.67 -0.97 -2.75
CA ALA A 321 -6.35 0.43 -2.98
C ALA A 321 -7.41 1.04 -3.91
N GLN A 322 -7.92 2.22 -3.54
CA GLN A 322 -8.79 3.01 -4.40
C GLN A 322 -8.28 4.43 -4.52
N THR A 323 -8.39 4.99 -5.72
CA THR A 323 -7.92 6.35 -6.01
C THR A 323 -9.01 7.25 -6.58
N GLN A 324 -8.82 8.56 -6.41
CA GLN A 324 -9.44 9.60 -7.23
C GLN A 324 -8.36 10.59 -7.63
N LYS A 325 -8.54 11.22 -8.81
CA LYS A 325 -7.63 12.24 -9.29
C LYS A 325 -7.55 13.44 -8.35
N SER A 326 -6.37 14.04 -8.27
CA SER A 326 -6.13 15.27 -7.51
C SER A 326 -7.04 16.43 -7.99
N GLY A 327 -7.35 17.35 -7.09
CA GLY A 327 -8.09 18.59 -7.36
C GLY A 327 -9.60 18.44 -7.52
N ASN A 328 -10.11 17.23 -7.76
CA ASN A 328 -11.52 17.02 -8.09
C ASN A 328 -12.12 15.81 -7.35
N TYR A 329 -12.38 15.96 -6.05
CA TYR A 329 -13.19 14.97 -5.32
C TYR A 329 -14.63 14.96 -5.86
N GLN A 330 -15.02 13.83 -6.44
CA GLN A 330 -16.29 13.65 -7.15
C GLN A 330 -17.34 12.86 -6.34
N GLY A 331 -17.06 12.56 -5.06
CA GLY A 331 -17.96 11.80 -4.20
C GLY A 331 -17.64 10.32 -4.14
N LEU A 332 -18.51 9.53 -3.49
CA LEU A 332 -18.25 8.12 -3.20
C LEU A 332 -18.26 7.20 -4.43
N GLU A 333 -19.02 7.55 -5.47
CA GLU A 333 -19.17 6.70 -6.66
C GLU A 333 -17.99 6.79 -7.63
N ALA A 334 -17.13 7.81 -7.48
CA ALA A 334 -16.00 8.07 -8.36
C ALA A 334 -14.69 7.39 -7.94
N TRP A 335 -14.70 6.60 -6.85
CA TRP A 335 -13.54 5.83 -6.45
C TRP A 335 -13.34 4.63 -7.36
N GLU A 336 -12.13 4.49 -7.89
CA GLU A 336 -11.74 3.39 -8.76
C GLU A 336 -10.70 2.51 -8.07
N ASP A 337 -10.86 1.19 -8.19
CA ASP A 337 -9.85 0.24 -7.70
C ASP A 337 -8.56 0.40 -8.53
N VAL A 338 -7.43 0.51 -7.84
CA VAL A 338 -6.12 0.58 -8.49
C VAL A 338 -5.71 -0.83 -8.92
N THR A 339 -5.21 -0.96 -10.15
CA THR A 339 -4.66 -2.22 -10.67
C THR A 339 -3.14 -2.16 -10.78
N LEU A 340 -2.49 -3.32 -10.73
CA LEU A 340 -1.06 -3.43 -10.99
C LEU A 340 -0.77 -3.12 -12.47
N GLU A 341 0.26 -2.32 -12.74
CA GLU A 341 0.63 -1.79 -14.06
C GLU A 341 0.65 -2.87 -15.15
N GLY A 342 -0.02 -2.62 -16.28
CA GLY A 342 -0.03 -3.55 -17.41
C GLY A 342 -0.80 -4.85 -17.15
N THR A 343 -1.58 -4.93 -16.07
CA THR A 343 -2.43 -6.07 -15.72
C THR A 343 -3.88 -5.63 -15.46
N GLY A 344 -4.77 -6.59 -15.24
CA GLY A 344 -6.12 -6.34 -14.69
C GLY A 344 -6.23 -6.72 -13.21
N VAL A 345 -5.11 -7.02 -12.55
CA VAL A 345 -5.08 -7.52 -11.17
C VAL A 345 -5.17 -6.34 -10.21
N GLN A 346 -6.05 -6.43 -9.22
CA GLN A 346 -6.26 -5.36 -8.24
C GLN A 346 -5.08 -5.28 -7.27
N ARG A 347 -4.76 -4.06 -6.85
CA ARG A 347 -3.72 -3.76 -5.86
C ARG A 347 -4.29 -3.95 -4.46
N THR A 348 -3.73 -4.90 -3.70
CA THR A 348 -4.31 -5.39 -2.44
C THR A 348 -3.30 -5.57 -1.31
N LEU A 349 -3.77 -5.49 -0.07
CA LEU A 349 -3.05 -5.92 1.14
C LEU A 349 -3.90 -6.94 1.91
N ASN A 350 -3.32 -8.07 2.29
CA ASN A 350 -3.97 -9.06 3.15
C ASN A 350 -3.62 -8.78 4.60
N LEU A 351 -4.63 -8.54 5.43
CA LEU A 351 -4.47 -8.06 6.78
C LEU A 351 -5.09 -9.02 7.79
N HIS A 352 -4.43 -9.18 8.93
CA HIS A 352 -4.83 -9.99 10.08
C HIS A 352 -5.04 -9.10 11.31
N TYR A 353 -6.11 -9.34 12.05
CA TYR A 353 -6.46 -8.58 13.26
C TYR A 353 -5.47 -8.83 14.41
N GLY A 354 -4.82 -7.78 14.91
CA GLY A 354 -3.87 -7.85 16.02
C GLY A 354 -2.46 -8.34 15.67
N LYS A 355 -2.26 -9.00 14.51
CA LYS A 355 -0.94 -9.44 14.06
C LYS A 355 -0.22 -8.31 13.32
N ASN A 356 1.00 -7.98 13.76
CA ASN A 356 1.81 -6.88 13.22
C ASN A 356 1.01 -5.57 13.07
N ALA A 357 0.02 -5.35 13.93
CA ALA A 357 -0.97 -4.29 13.77
C ALA A 357 -0.38 -2.92 14.11
N VAL A 358 -0.63 -1.94 13.22
CA VAL A 358 -0.32 -0.52 13.50
C VAL A 358 -1.49 0.17 14.18
N VAL A 359 -2.72 -0.24 13.85
CA VAL A 359 -3.95 0.19 14.53
C VAL A 359 -4.64 -1.05 15.09
N ASP A 360 -5.55 -1.65 14.34
CA ASP A 360 -6.22 -2.91 14.73
C ASP A 360 -5.78 -4.08 13.84
N TYR A 361 -5.35 -3.79 12.61
CA TYR A 361 -4.92 -4.78 11.63
C TYR A 361 -3.48 -4.53 11.18
N GLY A 362 -2.79 -5.61 10.84
CA GLY A 362 -1.46 -5.60 10.24
C GLY A 362 -1.27 -6.73 9.24
N LEU A 363 -0.09 -6.80 8.63
CA LEU A 363 0.23 -7.81 7.62
C LEU A 363 0.64 -9.14 8.27
N HIS A 364 0.42 -10.24 7.54
CA HIS A 364 1.06 -11.51 7.84
C HIS A 364 2.59 -11.41 7.77
N ASP A 365 3.30 -12.35 8.40
CA ASP A 365 4.76 -12.38 8.37
C ASP A 365 5.29 -12.70 6.96
N GLU A 366 4.61 -13.60 6.24
CA GLU A 366 4.84 -13.97 4.84
C GLU A 366 4.66 -12.79 3.88
N ASP A 367 3.87 -11.79 4.28
CA ASP A 367 3.68 -10.52 3.56
C ASP A 367 4.61 -9.41 4.07
N GLY A 368 5.53 -9.73 4.97
CA GLY A 368 6.55 -8.81 5.45
C GLY A 368 6.11 -7.89 6.58
N GLY A 369 5.06 -8.25 7.33
CA GLY A 369 4.50 -7.42 8.43
C GLY A 369 5.48 -7.07 9.55
N LYS A 370 6.62 -7.76 9.65
CA LYS A 370 7.71 -7.39 10.57
C LYS A 370 8.48 -6.13 10.18
N THR A 371 8.43 -5.76 8.90
CA THR A 371 9.22 -4.65 8.33
C THR A 371 8.33 -3.57 7.70
N ILE A 372 7.16 -3.96 7.20
CA ILE A 372 6.28 -3.11 6.39
C ILE A 372 5.03 -2.72 7.18
N SER A 373 4.70 -1.43 7.13
CA SER A 373 3.42 -0.93 7.65
C SER A 373 2.28 -1.16 6.64
N PRO A 374 1.06 -1.51 7.09
CA PRO A 374 -0.07 -1.93 6.24
C PRO A 374 -0.79 -0.74 5.59
N PHE A 375 -0.08 0.05 4.80
CA PHE A 375 -0.63 1.23 4.13
C PHE A 375 -0.34 1.21 2.63
N PHE A 376 -1.35 1.53 1.83
CA PHE A 376 -1.12 2.00 0.47
C PHE A 376 -0.55 3.41 0.52
N VAL A 377 0.26 3.77 -0.47
CA VAL A 377 0.95 5.06 -0.50
C VAL A 377 0.76 5.71 -1.87
N THR A 378 0.52 7.02 -1.89
CA THR A 378 0.52 7.79 -3.13
C THR A 378 1.17 9.14 -2.92
N ASN A 379 1.93 9.60 -3.90
CA ASN A 379 2.42 10.99 -3.98
C ASN A 379 1.54 11.86 -4.90
N THR A 380 0.40 11.33 -5.36
CA THR A 380 -0.57 12.09 -6.14
C THR A 380 -2.01 11.71 -5.85
N GLY A 381 -2.92 12.67 -5.95
CA GLY A 381 -4.36 12.42 -5.85
C GLY A 381 -4.82 11.96 -4.47
N PHE A 382 -6.03 11.43 -4.44
CA PHE A 382 -6.62 10.84 -3.26
C PHE A 382 -6.38 9.34 -3.22
N LEU A 383 -6.25 8.80 -2.01
CA LEU A 383 -6.11 7.37 -1.77
C LEU A 383 -6.98 6.93 -0.59
N ARG A 384 -7.67 5.80 -0.75
CA ARG A 384 -8.40 5.13 0.34
C ARG A 384 -8.31 3.62 0.22
N THR A 385 -8.86 2.95 1.23
CA THR A 385 -9.05 1.50 1.25
C THR A 385 -10.52 1.13 1.08
N ARG A 386 -10.78 0.09 0.28
CA ARG A 386 -12.03 -0.70 0.28
C ARG A 386 -11.73 -2.05 0.93
N VAL A 387 -12.67 -2.63 1.67
CA VAL A 387 -12.41 -3.84 2.48
C VAL A 387 -13.34 -5.00 2.12
N GLN A 388 -12.80 -6.22 2.03
CA GLN A 388 -13.55 -7.48 1.96
C GLN A 388 -12.95 -8.53 2.89
N GLN A 389 -13.66 -9.65 3.11
CA GLN A 389 -13.16 -10.77 3.89
C GLN A 389 -12.09 -11.55 3.11
N ASN A 390 -10.99 -11.92 3.78
CA ASN A 390 -10.01 -12.86 3.23
C ASN A 390 -10.34 -14.29 3.68
N TYR A 391 -11.37 -14.87 3.06
CA TYR A 391 -11.83 -16.22 3.41
C TYR A 391 -10.76 -17.33 3.21
N PRO A 392 -9.89 -17.28 2.18
CA PRO A 392 -8.81 -18.25 2.03
C PRO A 392 -7.82 -18.30 3.22
N ALA A 393 -7.53 -17.16 3.85
CA ALA A 393 -6.71 -17.15 5.08
C ALA A 393 -7.43 -17.85 6.24
N LEU A 394 -8.74 -17.64 6.38
CA LEU A 394 -9.58 -18.27 7.42
C LEU A 394 -9.73 -19.79 7.24
N THR A 395 -9.55 -20.33 6.03
CA THR A 395 -9.57 -21.77 5.76
C THR A 395 -8.19 -22.42 5.78
N GLY A 396 -7.12 -21.65 5.98
CA GLY A 396 -5.74 -22.12 5.93
C GLY A 396 -5.23 -22.39 4.52
N GLU A 397 -5.93 -21.94 3.48
CA GLU A 397 -5.44 -21.96 2.09
C GLU A 397 -4.31 -20.94 1.88
N LEU A 398 -4.30 -19.87 2.68
CA LEU A 398 -3.21 -18.91 2.83
C LEU A 398 -2.68 -18.95 4.27
N TYR A 399 -1.38 -18.70 4.45
CA TYR A 399 -0.73 -18.53 5.76
C TYR A 399 -0.85 -19.73 6.72
N GLY A 400 -1.11 -20.94 6.21
CA GLY A 400 -1.25 -22.14 7.02
C GLY A 400 -0.02 -22.48 7.85
N ASP A 401 1.17 -22.05 7.41
CA ASP A 401 2.44 -22.25 8.10
C ASP A 401 2.70 -21.22 9.21
N GLU A 402 1.90 -20.14 9.29
CA GLU A 402 2.07 -19.09 10.30
C GLU A 402 1.42 -19.39 11.66
N GLY A 403 0.76 -20.53 11.79
CA GLY A 403 0.21 -21.01 13.07
C GLY A 403 -1.07 -20.32 13.54
N SER A 404 -1.79 -19.61 12.66
CA SER A 404 -3.10 -19.04 12.99
C SER A 404 -4.12 -20.13 13.31
N ASP A 405 -4.87 -19.96 14.41
CA ASP A 405 -5.92 -20.90 14.81
C ASP A 405 -7.17 -20.71 13.92
N ASN A 406 -7.40 -21.66 13.02
CA ASN A 406 -8.51 -21.63 12.06
C ASN A 406 -9.70 -22.50 12.50
N ASP A 407 -9.72 -22.94 13.77
CA ASP A 407 -10.79 -23.80 14.31
C ASP A 407 -12.04 -22.99 14.74
N GLY A 408 -11.93 -21.66 14.83
CA GLY A 408 -13.04 -20.79 15.15
C GLY A 408 -14.16 -20.81 14.09
N ASN A 409 -15.40 -20.60 14.54
CA ASN A 409 -16.54 -20.48 13.62
C ASN A 409 -16.31 -19.29 12.66
N ARG A 410 -16.80 -19.42 11.44
CA ARG A 410 -16.69 -18.36 10.42
C ARG A 410 -17.83 -18.46 9.43
N ASP A 411 -18.32 -17.31 9.00
CA ASP A 411 -19.24 -17.20 7.88
C ASP A 411 -18.47 -16.79 6.63
N ASN A 412 -18.85 -17.31 5.46
CA ASN A 412 -18.31 -16.84 4.19
C ASN A 412 -19.14 -15.64 3.71
N LEU A 413 -18.52 -14.46 3.68
CA LEU A 413 -19.17 -13.21 3.29
C LEU A 413 -19.06 -12.92 1.78
N GLY A 414 -18.34 -13.74 1.02
CA GLY A 414 -18.09 -13.54 -0.41
C GLY A 414 -17.53 -12.14 -0.69
N ASP A 415 -18.04 -11.50 -1.74
CA ASP A 415 -17.58 -10.18 -2.19
C ASP A 415 -18.20 -8.99 -1.44
N THR A 416 -18.85 -9.23 -0.28
CA THR A 416 -19.52 -8.19 0.50
C THR A 416 -18.54 -7.05 0.84
N GLU A 417 -18.92 -5.81 0.52
CA GLU A 417 -18.12 -4.64 0.87
C GLU A 417 -18.24 -4.33 2.37
N LEU A 418 -17.13 -4.44 3.08
CA LEU A 418 -17.06 -4.26 4.54
C LEU A 418 -16.53 -2.89 4.96
N THR A 419 -16.22 -1.99 4.02
CA THR A 419 -15.59 -0.68 4.26
C THR A 419 -16.28 0.12 5.37
N SER A 420 -17.62 0.05 5.47
CA SER A 420 -18.40 0.76 6.48
C SER A 420 -18.21 0.29 7.92
N LEU A 421 -17.57 -0.88 8.14
CA LEU A 421 -17.24 -1.37 9.47
C LEU A 421 -15.94 -0.73 10.02
N PHE A 422 -15.26 0.06 9.20
CA PHE A 422 -13.94 0.59 9.47
C PHE A 422 -13.93 2.12 9.47
N SER A 423 -13.17 2.72 10.37
CA SER A 423 -13.00 4.18 10.40
C SER A 423 -12.22 4.73 9.19
N LEU A 424 -11.50 3.84 8.50
CA LEU A 424 -10.41 4.16 7.58
C LEU A 424 -9.31 5.00 8.25
N LEU A 425 -8.15 5.09 7.64
CA LEU A 425 -7.08 5.96 8.10
C LEU A 425 -6.38 6.58 6.91
N ASN A 426 -6.17 7.89 6.96
CA ASN A 426 -5.38 8.65 6.01
C ASN A 426 -4.32 9.44 6.80
N ILE A 427 -3.06 9.27 6.43
CA ILE A 427 -1.93 9.96 7.03
C ILE A 427 -1.30 10.83 5.94
N VAL A 428 -1.22 12.13 6.20
CA VAL A 428 -0.52 13.07 5.33
C VAL A 428 0.93 13.14 5.78
N VAL A 429 1.83 12.64 4.95
CA VAL A 429 3.27 12.78 5.16
C VAL A 429 3.72 14.07 4.51
N VAL A 430 4.35 14.96 5.27
CA VAL A 430 4.85 16.26 4.80
C VAL A 430 6.36 16.33 4.99
N THR A 431 7.07 16.44 3.89
CA THR A 431 8.54 16.45 3.83
C THR A 431 9.08 17.87 3.75
N ASP A 432 9.95 18.24 4.70
CA ASP A 432 10.73 19.48 4.66
C ASP A 432 12.13 19.21 4.15
N GLN A 433 12.72 20.23 3.56
CA GLN A 433 14.14 20.24 3.24
C GLN A 433 14.92 20.87 4.39
N THR A 434 16.00 20.22 4.83
CA THR A 434 16.96 20.87 5.72
C THR A 434 17.69 22.00 4.99
N GLN A 435 17.98 23.10 5.68
CA GLN A 435 18.76 24.21 5.13
C GLN A 435 20.24 23.85 4.94
N LYS A 436 20.70 22.80 5.60
CA LYS A 436 22.04 22.23 5.41
C LYS A 436 21.94 21.04 4.49
N ASP A 437 22.95 20.90 3.65
CA ASP A 437 23.18 19.68 2.88
C ASP A 437 23.39 18.49 3.82
N THR A 438 22.73 17.38 3.50
CA THR A 438 22.81 16.12 4.23
C THR A 438 23.93 15.22 3.71
N HIS A 439 24.47 15.50 2.52
CA HIS A 439 25.44 14.65 1.82
C HIS A 439 24.95 13.21 1.69
N THR A 440 23.65 13.05 1.41
CA THR A 440 22.94 11.77 1.27
C THR A 440 22.43 11.58 -0.15
N GLY A 441 22.15 10.32 -0.49
CA GLY A 441 21.42 9.90 -1.69
C GLY A 441 20.38 8.84 -1.35
N GLN A 442 19.78 8.26 -2.37
CA GLN A 442 18.66 7.33 -2.24
C GLN A 442 18.92 6.03 -3.03
N LEU A 443 18.26 4.96 -2.62
CA LEU A 443 18.26 3.68 -3.35
C LEU A 443 16.83 3.24 -3.61
N THR A 444 16.45 3.18 -4.88
CA THR A 444 15.20 2.60 -5.32
C THR A 444 15.39 1.12 -5.68
N ILE A 445 14.57 0.25 -5.12
CA ILE A 445 14.51 -1.18 -5.43
C ILE A 445 13.15 -1.43 -6.07
N SER A 446 13.12 -2.01 -7.27
CA SER A 446 11.87 -2.29 -7.98
C SER A 446 11.77 -3.72 -8.45
N LYS A 447 10.53 -4.21 -8.57
CA LYS A 447 10.21 -5.54 -9.05
C LYS A 447 9.17 -5.51 -10.16
N LYS A 448 9.53 -6.09 -11.30
CA LYS A 448 8.60 -6.34 -12.41
C LYS A 448 8.52 -7.84 -12.71
N VAL A 449 7.31 -8.30 -13.01
CA VAL A 449 7.06 -9.62 -13.60
C VAL A 449 6.71 -9.45 -15.07
N LEU A 450 7.45 -10.10 -15.96
CA LEU A 450 7.25 -10.09 -17.41
C LEU A 450 6.82 -11.46 -17.95
N GLY A 451 6.35 -11.46 -19.19
CA GLY A 451 5.93 -12.67 -19.91
C GLY A 451 4.48 -13.03 -19.65
N LYS A 452 4.03 -14.14 -20.25
CA LYS A 452 2.68 -14.66 -20.00
C LYS A 452 2.63 -15.28 -18.60
N PRO A 453 1.81 -14.75 -17.67
CA PRO A 453 1.67 -15.33 -16.35
C PRO A 453 1.02 -16.70 -16.47
N GLN A 454 1.33 -17.62 -15.55
CA GLN A 454 0.59 -18.88 -15.44
C GLN A 454 -0.77 -18.66 -14.78
N SER A 455 -0.87 -17.67 -13.89
CA SER A 455 -2.11 -17.22 -13.24
C SER A 455 -1.93 -15.80 -12.70
N GLU A 456 -3.01 -15.11 -12.33
CA GLU A 456 -2.93 -13.78 -11.69
C GLU A 456 -2.08 -13.77 -10.41
N LYS A 457 -1.98 -14.92 -9.71
CA LYS A 457 -1.13 -15.09 -8.53
C LYS A 457 0.36 -14.89 -8.80
N ASP A 458 0.80 -14.96 -10.06
CA ASP A 458 2.17 -14.67 -10.44
C ASP A 458 2.51 -13.17 -10.23
N TYR A 459 1.53 -12.28 -10.37
CA TYR A 459 1.72 -10.84 -10.17
C TYR A 459 1.70 -10.44 -8.71
N THR A 460 0.92 -11.14 -7.87
CA THR A 460 0.80 -10.87 -6.43
C THR A 460 1.75 -11.72 -5.59
N ARG A 461 2.67 -12.46 -6.22
CA ARG A 461 3.64 -13.30 -5.50
C ARG A 461 4.76 -12.43 -4.93
N ASN A 462 4.98 -12.54 -3.63
CA ASN A 462 6.14 -11.94 -2.97
C ASN A 462 7.45 -12.60 -3.42
N PHE A 463 8.39 -11.76 -3.84
CA PHE A 463 9.80 -12.10 -4.02
C PHE A 463 10.60 -11.40 -2.91
N ASN A 464 11.38 -12.17 -2.16
CA ASN A 464 12.08 -11.66 -0.98
C ASN A 464 13.45 -11.08 -1.36
N PHE A 465 13.73 -9.86 -0.90
CA PHE A 465 14.99 -9.16 -1.11
C PHE A 465 15.72 -8.98 0.21
N THR A 466 17.03 -9.22 0.21
CA THR A 466 17.93 -8.84 1.30
C THR A 466 18.72 -7.60 0.87
N VAL A 467 18.74 -6.57 1.71
CA VAL A 467 19.43 -5.29 1.43
C VAL A 467 20.65 -5.14 2.34
N GLU A 468 21.85 -5.21 1.79
CA GLU A 468 23.09 -4.92 2.50
C GLU A 468 23.55 -3.49 2.23
N LEU A 469 23.84 -2.73 3.28
CA LEU A 469 24.32 -1.35 3.21
C LEU A 469 25.64 -1.25 3.98
N LYS A 470 26.73 -0.92 3.28
CA LYS A 470 28.07 -0.85 3.86
C LYS A 470 28.68 0.52 3.64
N ASP A 471 29.45 1.01 4.61
CA ASP A 471 30.26 2.20 4.43
C ASP A 471 31.35 2.00 3.35
N ALA A 472 32.06 3.07 3.00
CA ALA A 472 33.13 3.02 2.02
C ALA A 472 34.25 2.01 2.39
N ALA A 473 34.46 1.76 3.68
CA ALA A 473 35.42 0.79 4.21
C ALA A 473 34.90 -0.66 4.24
N GLY A 474 33.63 -0.89 3.89
CA GLY A 474 33.00 -2.20 3.82
C GLY A 474 32.34 -2.69 5.11
N LYS A 475 32.22 -1.84 6.14
CA LYS A 475 31.53 -2.17 7.39
C LYS A 475 30.02 -1.92 7.23
N PRO A 476 29.14 -2.80 7.76
CA PRO A 476 27.70 -2.54 7.75
C PRO A 476 27.35 -1.18 8.36
N LEU A 477 26.49 -0.42 7.70
CA LEU A 477 25.94 0.81 8.26
C LEU A 477 25.11 0.48 9.50
N ALA A 478 25.25 1.33 10.51
CA ALA A 478 24.45 1.25 11.73
C ALA A 478 23.21 2.13 11.60
N GLY A 479 22.11 1.68 12.21
CA GLY A 479 20.85 2.41 12.23
C GLY A 479 19.82 1.88 11.24
N GLU A 480 18.68 2.54 11.25
CA GLU A 480 17.50 2.26 10.44
C GLU A 480 17.31 3.39 9.44
N TYR A 481 17.00 3.02 8.19
CA TYR A 481 16.74 3.94 7.10
C TYR A 481 15.28 3.85 6.70
N TYR A 482 14.61 4.99 6.66
CA TYR A 482 13.23 5.04 6.23
C TYR A 482 13.13 4.71 4.74
N PHE A 483 12.10 3.97 4.37
CA PHE A 483 11.72 3.82 2.99
C PHE A 483 10.23 4.06 2.83
N TYR A 484 9.87 4.58 1.66
CA TYR A 484 8.51 4.57 1.15
C TYR A 484 8.52 3.94 -0.24
N GLY A 485 7.38 3.47 -0.70
CA GLY A 485 7.22 2.82 -1.99
C GLY A 485 5.78 2.94 -2.45
N THR A 486 5.43 2.25 -3.52
CA THR A 486 4.07 2.33 -4.08
C THR A 486 3.01 1.80 -3.09
N ASP A 487 3.31 0.73 -2.35
CA ASP A 487 2.38 0.09 -1.40
C ASP A 487 2.98 -0.16 -0.02
N LYS A 488 4.14 0.43 0.26
CA LYS A 488 4.96 0.01 1.39
C LYS A 488 5.65 1.22 2.01
N ALA A 489 5.66 1.27 3.32
CA ALA A 489 6.52 2.18 4.07
C ALA A 489 7.02 1.48 5.32
N GLY A 490 8.21 1.87 5.77
CA GLY A 490 8.82 1.25 6.93
C GLY A 490 10.27 1.68 7.11
N TYR A 491 11.00 0.88 7.87
CA TYR A 491 12.41 1.09 8.14
C TYR A 491 13.20 -0.17 7.81
N ILE A 492 14.41 0.02 7.30
CA ILE A 492 15.31 -1.07 6.98
C ILE A 492 16.70 -0.84 7.55
N GLN A 493 17.29 -1.91 8.07
CA GLN A 493 18.69 -1.97 8.51
C GLN A 493 19.52 -2.73 7.48
N SER A 494 20.84 -2.56 7.51
CA SER A 494 21.74 -3.40 6.70
C SER A 494 21.55 -4.89 7.06
N GLY A 495 21.29 -5.72 6.06
CA GLY A 495 20.96 -7.14 6.19
C GLY A 495 19.46 -7.41 6.33
N GLY A 496 18.62 -6.37 6.40
CA GLY A 496 17.17 -6.48 6.47
C GLY A 496 16.56 -7.10 5.21
N GLN A 497 15.36 -7.67 5.37
CA GLN A 497 14.61 -8.31 4.31
C GLN A 497 13.28 -7.62 4.06
N LEU A 498 12.87 -7.59 2.78
CA LEU A 498 11.58 -7.06 2.36
C LEU A 498 11.03 -7.84 1.15
N PRO A 499 9.75 -8.20 1.13
CA PRO A 499 9.08 -8.74 -0.06
C PRO A 499 8.67 -7.62 -1.02
N LEU A 500 8.85 -7.84 -2.32
CA LEU A 500 8.18 -7.09 -3.40
C LEU A 500 7.54 -8.04 -4.40
N HIS A 501 6.40 -7.67 -4.95
CA HIS A 501 5.76 -8.35 -6.07
C HIS A 501 5.76 -7.45 -7.33
N HIS A 502 5.01 -7.84 -8.37
CA HIS A 502 4.95 -7.07 -9.61
C HIS A 502 4.43 -5.65 -9.37
N ASP A 503 4.99 -4.66 -10.07
CA ASP A 503 4.59 -3.25 -10.03
C ASP A 503 4.83 -2.58 -8.66
N GLU A 504 5.80 -3.11 -7.92
CA GLU A 504 6.21 -2.54 -6.65
C GLU A 504 7.64 -1.99 -6.73
N SER A 505 7.80 -0.82 -6.14
CA SER A 505 9.09 -0.26 -5.82
C SER A 505 9.08 0.32 -4.41
N ILE A 506 10.26 0.36 -3.81
CA ILE A 506 10.53 1.14 -2.61
C ILE A 506 11.77 2.01 -2.84
N THR A 507 11.83 3.16 -2.19
CA THR A 507 12.96 4.07 -2.18
C THR A 507 13.42 4.27 -0.74
N ILE A 508 14.64 3.83 -0.46
CA ILE A 508 15.33 4.01 0.82
C ILE A 508 15.99 5.38 0.81
N LEU A 509 15.72 6.17 1.85
CA LEU A 509 16.16 7.56 1.95
C LEU A 509 17.37 7.72 2.87
N GLY A 510 18.06 8.86 2.72
CA GLY A 510 19.08 9.30 3.67
C GLY A 510 20.32 8.43 3.76
N LEU A 511 20.67 7.73 2.67
CA LEU A 511 21.89 6.91 2.63
C LEU A 511 23.11 7.83 2.44
N PRO A 512 24.13 7.79 3.30
CA PRO A 512 25.32 8.63 3.12
C PRO A 512 25.99 8.41 1.75
N ALA A 513 26.43 9.48 1.10
CA ALA A 513 27.20 9.37 -0.13
C ALA A 513 28.45 8.48 0.06
N GLY A 514 28.73 7.62 -0.92
CA GLY A 514 29.78 6.60 -0.84
C GLY A 514 29.35 5.29 -0.16
N THR A 515 28.09 5.18 0.29
CA THR A 515 27.52 3.91 0.78
C THR A 515 27.54 2.87 -0.33
N LYS A 516 28.14 1.71 -0.07
CA LYS A 516 28.11 0.55 -0.96
C LYS A 516 26.88 -0.29 -0.65
N TYR A 517 25.98 -0.42 -1.62
CA TYR A 517 24.79 -1.24 -1.47
C TYR A 517 24.93 -2.58 -2.21
N THR A 518 24.23 -3.59 -1.73
CA THR A 518 24.00 -4.85 -2.44
C THR A 518 22.59 -5.32 -2.13
N VAL A 519 21.77 -5.44 -3.16
CA VAL A 519 20.42 -5.99 -3.06
C VAL A 519 20.44 -7.40 -3.65
N THR A 520 19.94 -8.37 -2.90
CA THR A 520 19.89 -9.78 -3.32
C THR A 520 18.46 -10.30 -3.30
N GLU A 521 17.96 -10.78 -4.44
CA GLU A 521 16.70 -11.51 -4.51
C GLU A 521 16.89 -12.99 -4.14
N ALA A 522 16.03 -13.51 -3.28
CA ALA A 522 16.03 -14.91 -2.90
C ALA A 522 15.68 -15.82 -4.10
N PRO A 523 16.24 -17.05 -4.17
CA PRO A 523 15.87 -18.02 -5.20
C PRO A 523 14.37 -18.34 -5.16
N THR A 524 13.76 -18.49 -6.33
CA THR A 524 12.34 -18.90 -6.46
C THR A 524 12.21 -19.88 -7.61
N ASP A 525 11.67 -21.06 -7.32
CA ASP A 525 11.57 -22.16 -8.28
C ASP A 525 10.62 -21.84 -9.44
N GLY A 526 11.02 -22.21 -10.65
CA GLY A 526 10.22 -22.01 -11.86
C GLY A 526 10.16 -20.55 -12.34
N TRP A 527 11.14 -19.72 -11.94
CA TRP A 527 11.29 -18.33 -12.36
C TRP A 527 12.68 -18.04 -12.92
N TYR A 528 12.71 -17.43 -14.10
CA TYR A 528 13.88 -16.77 -14.65
C TYR A 528 13.98 -15.36 -14.06
N THR A 529 15.21 -14.89 -13.80
CA THR A 529 15.44 -13.59 -13.17
C THR A 529 16.44 -12.75 -13.97
N ILE A 530 16.25 -11.44 -13.94
CA ILE A 530 17.25 -10.45 -14.37
C ILE A 530 17.50 -9.51 -13.17
N PRO A 531 18.76 -9.41 -12.71
CA PRO A 531 19.92 -10.17 -13.18
C PRO A 531 19.84 -11.66 -12.79
N SER A 532 20.50 -12.54 -13.58
CA SER A 532 20.55 -13.97 -13.25
C SER A 532 21.36 -14.28 -11.97
N THR A 533 22.27 -13.37 -11.61
CA THR A 533 22.99 -13.39 -10.32
C THR A 533 22.07 -13.17 -9.13
N ARG A 534 20.85 -12.65 -9.38
CA ARG A 534 19.89 -12.14 -8.38
C ARG A 534 20.47 -11.05 -7.50
N LYS A 535 21.56 -10.39 -7.94
CA LYS A 535 22.28 -9.39 -7.15
C LYS A 535 22.54 -8.14 -7.96
N ILE A 536 22.25 -6.98 -7.36
CA ILE A 536 22.65 -5.67 -7.87
C ILE A 536 23.46 -4.96 -6.79
N SER A 537 24.63 -4.46 -7.16
CA SER A 537 25.52 -3.72 -6.27
C SER A 537 25.92 -2.39 -6.91
N GLY A 538 26.07 -1.37 -6.07
CA GLY A 538 26.49 -0.05 -6.51
C GLY A 538 26.99 0.80 -5.36
N THR A 539 27.20 2.08 -5.62
CA THR A 539 27.59 3.07 -4.62
C THR A 539 26.60 4.23 -4.70
N ILE A 540 26.12 4.70 -3.55
CA ILE A 540 25.23 5.85 -3.47
C ILE A 540 26.02 7.12 -3.80
N GLU A 541 25.54 7.86 -4.80
CA GLU A 541 26.03 9.20 -5.11
C GLU A 541 25.19 10.24 -4.36
N GLU A 542 25.80 11.38 -4.08
CA GLU A 542 25.16 12.50 -3.39
C GLU A 542 24.02 13.09 -4.23
N GLU A 543 22.87 13.35 -3.61
CA GLU A 543 21.63 13.84 -4.23
C GLU A 543 21.08 12.95 -5.37
N ALA A 544 21.67 11.77 -5.58
CA ALA A 544 21.28 10.84 -6.63
C ALA A 544 20.28 9.79 -6.11
N VAL A 545 19.45 9.29 -7.03
CA VAL A 545 18.61 8.12 -6.80
C VAL A 545 19.21 6.95 -7.59
N GLU A 546 19.82 6.02 -6.88
CA GLU A 546 20.34 4.79 -7.46
C GLU A 546 19.19 3.79 -7.69
N LEU A 547 19.25 3.00 -8.78
CA LEU A 547 18.21 2.02 -9.12
C LEU A 547 18.74 0.58 -9.10
N ALA A 548 18.07 -0.27 -8.31
CA ALA A 548 18.19 -1.71 -8.30
C ALA A 548 16.88 -2.36 -8.78
N ALA A 549 16.71 -2.42 -10.11
CA ALA A 549 15.52 -3.01 -10.74
C ALA A 549 15.68 -4.51 -10.98
N PHE A 550 14.70 -5.30 -10.57
CA PHE A 550 14.67 -6.75 -10.75
C PHE A 550 13.49 -7.18 -11.61
N ILE A 551 13.72 -8.12 -12.52
CA ILE A 551 12.69 -8.67 -13.40
C ILE A 551 12.59 -10.17 -13.19
N ASN A 552 11.38 -10.68 -13.00
CA ASN A 552 11.09 -12.11 -13.04
C ASN A 552 10.19 -12.49 -14.20
N SER A 553 10.36 -13.71 -14.71
CA SER A 553 9.53 -14.24 -15.80
C SER A 553 9.37 -15.75 -15.70
N ARG A 554 8.23 -16.25 -16.16
CA ARG A 554 7.97 -17.69 -16.36
C ARG A 554 8.64 -18.24 -17.61
N GLU A 555 8.99 -17.35 -18.54
CA GLU A 555 9.66 -17.66 -19.78
C GLU A 555 11.13 -17.21 -19.73
N ASP A 556 12.00 -17.89 -20.49
CA ASP A 556 13.41 -17.54 -20.60
C ASP A 556 13.58 -16.18 -21.31
N VAL A 557 13.73 -15.14 -20.50
CA VAL A 557 13.93 -13.74 -20.93
C VAL A 557 15.33 -13.44 -21.44
N LYS A 558 16.21 -14.46 -21.53
CA LYS A 558 17.59 -14.33 -22.00
C LYS A 558 17.93 -15.17 -23.22
N LYS A 559 16.95 -15.86 -23.80
CA LYS A 559 17.15 -16.78 -24.93
C LYS A 559 17.72 -16.11 -26.19
N SER A 560 17.50 -14.81 -26.36
CA SER A 560 17.94 -14.06 -27.53
C SER A 560 18.38 -12.64 -27.13
N ALA A 561 19.11 -11.99 -28.02
CA ALA A 561 19.50 -10.60 -27.81
C ALA A 561 18.27 -9.67 -27.78
N GLY A 562 18.42 -8.50 -27.18
CA GLY A 562 17.47 -7.41 -27.24
C GLY A 562 18.09 -6.16 -27.86
N HIS A 563 17.37 -5.04 -27.76
CA HIS A 563 17.74 -3.78 -28.39
C HIS A 563 17.56 -2.60 -27.42
N LEU A 564 18.31 -1.53 -27.65
CA LEU A 564 18.14 -0.25 -26.96
C LEU A 564 17.94 0.85 -27.99
N ALA A 565 16.82 1.55 -27.91
CA ALA A 565 16.59 2.75 -28.67
C ALA A 565 16.88 3.99 -27.84
N ILE A 566 17.48 5.00 -28.45
CA ILE A 566 17.71 6.32 -27.85
C ILE A 566 17.06 7.34 -28.77
N SER A 567 16.10 8.10 -28.22
CA SER A 567 15.31 9.08 -28.97
C SER A 567 15.51 10.47 -28.40
N LYS A 568 15.68 11.47 -29.28
CA LYS A 568 15.82 12.87 -28.87
C LYS A 568 14.78 13.78 -29.51
N VAL A 569 14.10 14.57 -28.69
CA VAL A 569 13.23 15.67 -29.13
C VAL A 569 13.71 16.99 -28.51
N VAL A 570 13.58 18.09 -29.26
CA VAL A 570 13.87 19.45 -28.83
C VAL A 570 12.60 20.25 -29.03
N THR A 571 12.17 20.96 -27.98
CA THR A 571 10.91 21.70 -27.93
C THR A 571 11.14 23.13 -27.44
N GLY A 572 10.06 23.92 -27.43
CA GLY A 572 10.08 25.33 -26.99
C GLY A 572 10.51 26.30 -28.09
N ASP A 573 9.99 27.52 -28.04
CA ASP A 573 10.14 28.53 -29.11
C ASP A 573 11.58 28.98 -29.37
N LEU A 574 12.47 28.78 -28.40
CA LEU A 574 13.90 29.09 -28.50
C LEU A 574 14.77 27.82 -28.56
N GLY A 575 14.16 26.65 -28.72
CA GLY A 575 14.83 25.39 -28.96
C GLY A 575 15.47 25.38 -30.35
N ASP A 576 16.74 24.95 -30.41
CA ASP A 576 17.47 24.79 -31.67
C ASP A 576 17.37 23.34 -32.14
N PRO A 577 16.55 23.02 -33.17
CA PRO A 577 16.41 21.66 -33.66
C PRO A 577 17.67 21.14 -34.36
N ALA A 578 18.61 22.01 -34.73
CA ALA A 578 19.88 21.63 -35.36
C ALA A 578 21.00 21.36 -34.35
N LYS A 579 20.84 21.76 -33.08
CA LYS A 579 21.82 21.52 -32.01
C LYS A 579 21.98 20.02 -31.76
N GLU A 580 23.22 19.60 -31.66
CA GLU A 580 23.60 18.24 -31.26
C GLU A 580 23.67 18.15 -29.73
N PHE A 581 22.99 17.15 -29.18
CA PHE A 581 23.07 16.75 -27.77
C PHE A 581 23.81 15.42 -27.68
N HIS A 582 24.67 15.26 -26.69
CA HIS A 582 25.58 14.14 -26.57
C HIS A 582 25.14 13.18 -25.47
N PHE A 583 24.99 11.91 -25.83
CA PHE A 583 24.54 10.84 -24.96
C PHE A 583 25.69 9.87 -24.71
N THR A 584 26.12 9.73 -23.46
CA THR A 584 27.05 8.69 -23.05
C THR A 584 26.28 7.42 -22.72
N LEU A 585 26.72 6.30 -23.28
CA LEU A 585 26.12 5.00 -23.08
C LEU A 585 26.99 4.15 -22.15
N THR A 586 26.43 3.68 -21.04
CA THR A 586 27.06 2.65 -20.20
C THR A 586 26.31 1.34 -20.37
N LEU A 587 27.03 0.26 -20.71
CA LEU A 587 26.49 -1.09 -20.81
C LEU A 587 27.26 -2.00 -19.86
N ARG A 588 26.56 -2.68 -18.95
CA ARG A 588 27.16 -3.61 -17.99
C ARG A 588 26.57 -5.01 -18.13
N ASP A 589 27.41 -6.02 -17.92
CA ASP A 589 26.94 -7.38 -17.70
C ASP A 589 26.20 -7.50 -16.34
N GLU A 590 25.62 -8.66 -16.09
CA GLU A 590 24.88 -8.93 -14.85
C GLU A 590 25.75 -8.95 -13.57
N ASN A 591 27.08 -8.92 -13.72
CA ASN A 591 28.03 -8.80 -12.61
C ASN A 591 28.48 -7.35 -12.40
N GLY A 592 27.94 -6.40 -13.19
CA GLY A 592 28.29 -4.99 -13.13
C GLY A 592 29.56 -4.62 -13.93
N ASN A 593 30.16 -5.55 -14.68
CA ASN A 593 31.34 -5.24 -15.49
C ASN A 593 30.93 -4.58 -16.80
N ALA A 594 31.68 -3.59 -17.26
CA ALA A 594 31.43 -2.97 -18.56
C ALA A 594 31.52 -4.00 -19.70
N LEU A 595 30.57 -3.95 -20.64
CA LEU A 595 30.62 -4.79 -21.84
C LEU A 595 31.77 -4.33 -22.75
N SER A 596 32.62 -5.27 -23.14
CA SER A 596 33.75 -5.05 -24.06
C SER A 596 33.37 -5.09 -25.54
N GLY A 597 32.14 -5.49 -25.85
CA GLY A 597 31.62 -5.60 -27.20
C GLY A 597 31.44 -4.25 -27.91
N SER A 598 31.37 -4.32 -29.24
CA SER A 598 31.00 -3.18 -30.09
C SER A 598 29.73 -3.53 -30.84
N TYR A 599 28.70 -2.70 -30.65
CA TYR A 599 27.33 -2.97 -31.09
C TYR A 599 26.96 -2.03 -32.22
N SER A 600 26.36 -2.58 -33.27
CA SER A 600 25.87 -1.78 -34.39
C SER A 600 24.62 -1.03 -33.96
N TYR A 601 24.52 0.23 -34.35
CA TYR A 601 23.28 0.98 -34.28
C TYR A 601 22.86 1.48 -35.66
N ALA A 602 21.56 1.64 -35.85
CA ALA A 602 20.94 2.15 -37.07
C ALA A 602 19.73 3.06 -36.72
N GLY A 603 19.12 3.68 -37.73
CA GLY A 603 18.01 4.63 -37.56
C GLY A 603 18.35 5.93 -38.26
N SER A 604 18.31 7.04 -37.52
CA SER A 604 18.69 8.36 -38.04
C SER A 604 20.19 8.45 -38.36
N LYS A 605 20.99 7.66 -37.65
CA LYS A 605 22.44 7.48 -37.86
C LYS A 605 22.77 6.01 -37.86
N GLN A 606 23.90 5.65 -38.45
CA GLN A 606 24.42 4.29 -38.45
C GLN A 606 25.88 4.28 -38.03
N GLY A 607 26.26 3.25 -37.28
CA GLY A 607 27.63 3.12 -36.80
C GLY A 607 27.78 1.98 -35.81
N LYS A 608 28.88 2.03 -35.04
CA LYS A 608 29.13 1.11 -33.94
C LYS A 608 29.38 1.90 -32.66
N ILE A 609 28.95 1.36 -31.52
CA ILE A 609 29.10 1.96 -30.21
C ILE A 609 29.58 0.92 -29.19
N ARG A 610 30.36 1.34 -28.20
CA ARG A 610 30.81 0.55 -27.05
C ARG A 610 30.32 1.17 -25.75
N SER A 611 30.42 0.42 -24.65
CA SER A 611 30.23 1.01 -23.32
C SER A 611 31.26 2.11 -23.07
N GLY A 612 30.80 3.26 -22.57
CA GLY A 612 31.57 4.48 -22.34
C GLY A 612 31.64 5.43 -23.52
N ASP A 613 31.21 5.02 -24.72
CA ASP A 613 31.19 5.89 -25.89
C ASP A 613 30.05 6.92 -25.82
N THR A 614 30.21 7.98 -26.61
CA THR A 614 29.23 9.06 -26.74
C THR A 614 28.65 9.11 -28.15
N ILE A 615 27.35 9.38 -28.27
CA ILE A 615 26.66 9.62 -29.53
C ILE A 615 25.93 10.95 -29.52
N ALA A 616 26.02 11.71 -30.62
CA ALA A 616 25.28 12.95 -30.80
C ALA A 616 23.92 12.70 -31.46
N LEU A 617 22.83 13.25 -30.94
CA LEU A 617 21.50 13.25 -31.57
C LEU A 617 20.90 14.68 -31.61
N LYS A 618 20.16 14.97 -32.67
CA LYS A 618 19.40 16.21 -32.90
C LYS A 618 17.90 16.00 -32.65
N HIS A 619 17.12 17.06 -32.79
CA HIS A 619 15.67 16.97 -32.75
C HIS A 619 15.12 15.94 -33.75
N GLY A 620 14.28 15.03 -33.26
CA GLY A 620 13.62 14.00 -34.05
C GLY A 620 14.53 12.82 -34.41
N GLU A 621 15.80 12.84 -34.00
CA GLU A 621 16.70 11.72 -34.26
C GLU A 621 16.47 10.59 -33.25
N ARG A 622 16.37 9.38 -33.78
CA ARG A 622 16.32 8.12 -33.03
C ARG A 622 17.34 7.14 -33.61
N ILE A 623 18.03 6.44 -32.73
CA ILE A 623 18.86 5.29 -33.09
C ILE A 623 18.41 4.05 -32.33
N VAL A 624 18.66 2.88 -32.89
CA VAL A 624 18.44 1.58 -32.25
C VAL A 624 19.76 0.81 -32.27
N ILE A 625 20.29 0.53 -31.08
CA ILE A 625 21.46 -0.31 -30.84
C ILE A 625 20.96 -1.75 -30.82
N ALA A 626 21.40 -2.53 -31.81
CA ALA A 626 20.91 -3.88 -32.03
C ALA A 626 21.80 -4.95 -31.36
N ASN A 627 21.22 -6.12 -31.16
CA ASN A 627 21.90 -7.34 -30.70
C ASN A 627 22.69 -7.17 -29.39
N LEU A 628 22.12 -6.43 -28.43
CA LEU A 628 22.64 -6.38 -27.07
C LEU A 628 22.30 -7.68 -26.35
N PRO A 629 23.25 -8.33 -25.64
CA PRO A 629 22.96 -9.52 -24.86
C PRO A 629 21.82 -9.24 -23.86
N ALA A 630 20.81 -10.12 -23.82
CA ALA A 630 19.77 -9.99 -22.81
C ALA A 630 20.34 -10.18 -21.39
N GLY A 631 19.84 -9.40 -20.44
CA GLY A 631 20.45 -9.21 -19.11
C GLY A 631 21.56 -8.17 -19.09
N THR A 632 21.78 -7.41 -20.16
CA THR A 632 22.64 -6.22 -20.12
C THR A 632 21.94 -5.10 -19.37
N GLN A 633 22.59 -4.52 -18.37
CA GLN A 633 22.14 -3.25 -17.77
C GLN A 633 22.59 -2.11 -18.65
N TYR A 634 21.68 -1.18 -18.99
CA TYR A 634 22.01 0.03 -19.73
C TYR A 634 21.76 1.27 -18.87
N ILE A 635 22.58 2.30 -19.08
CA ILE A 635 22.40 3.65 -18.55
C ILE A 635 22.76 4.63 -19.68
N VAL A 636 21.86 5.54 -20.00
CA VAL A 636 22.04 6.60 -20.99
C VAL A 636 22.06 7.94 -20.27
N LYS A 637 23.13 8.72 -20.43
CA LYS A 637 23.26 10.05 -19.81
C LYS A 637 23.42 11.12 -20.87
N GLU A 638 22.56 12.14 -20.87
CA GLU A 638 22.76 13.35 -21.67
C GLU A 638 23.78 14.28 -20.99
N LEU A 639 24.84 14.65 -21.69
CA LEU A 639 25.95 15.45 -21.14
C LEU A 639 25.56 16.93 -20.95
N GLU A 640 24.73 17.47 -21.84
CA GLU A 640 24.25 18.85 -21.79
C GLU A 640 22.92 19.00 -21.02
N ALA A 641 22.53 17.99 -20.24
CA ALA A 641 21.29 18.03 -19.48
C ALA A 641 21.23 19.30 -18.61
N ASN A 642 20.13 20.04 -18.74
CA ASN A 642 19.89 21.30 -18.02
C ASN A 642 20.94 22.42 -18.25
N GLN A 643 21.73 22.37 -19.34
CA GLN A 643 22.72 23.39 -19.67
C GLN A 643 22.22 24.36 -20.75
N GLU A 644 22.90 25.51 -20.89
CA GLU A 644 22.60 26.52 -21.92
C GLU A 644 21.12 26.99 -21.97
N ARG A 645 20.45 26.97 -20.81
CA ARG A 645 19.01 27.27 -20.64
C ARG A 645 18.04 26.24 -21.24
N TYR A 646 18.53 25.06 -21.64
CA TYR A 646 17.64 23.93 -21.85
C TYR A 646 17.20 23.39 -20.50
N VAL A 647 15.96 22.90 -20.43
CA VAL A 647 15.52 21.96 -19.40
C VAL A 647 15.38 20.60 -20.05
N THR A 648 15.88 19.55 -19.40
CA THR A 648 15.88 18.18 -19.90
C THR A 648 14.92 17.32 -19.06
N THR A 649 14.14 16.47 -19.71
CA THR A 649 13.31 15.45 -19.06
C THR A 649 13.39 14.18 -19.88
N ALA A 650 13.44 13.03 -19.20
CA ALA A 650 13.64 11.74 -19.84
C ALA A 650 12.76 10.64 -19.23
N ILE A 651 12.58 9.57 -19.99
CA ILE A 651 11.87 8.35 -19.62
C ILE A 651 12.79 7.16 -19.94
N ASP A 652 12.83 6.17 -19.04
CA ASP A 652 13.52 4.89 -19.20
C ASP A 652 15.01 4.99 -19.59
N GLU A 653 15.70 6.01 -19.09
CA GLU A 653 17.13 6.27 -19.33
C GLU A 653 18.07 5.22 -18.73
N ASN A 654 17.56 4.35 -17.87
CA ASN A 654 18.26 3.21 -17.30
C ASN A 654 17.33 1.98 -17.23
N GLY A 655 17.90 0.78 -17.31
CA GLY A 655 17.10 -0.45 -17.28
C GLY A 655 17.86 -1.69 -17.74
N TRP A 656 17.11 -2.74 -18.08
CA TRP A 656 17.64 -4.02 -18.56
C TRP A 656 17.23 -4.30 -20.01
N ILE A 657 18.16 -4.89 -20.76
CA ILE A 657 17.86 -5.46 -22.07
C ILE A 657 17.16 -6.81 -21.89
N VAL A 658 15.95 -6.92 -22.41
CA VAL A 658 15.13 -8.16 -22.38
C VAL A 658 15.12 -8.81 -23.76
N SER A 659 15.14 -10.14 -23.81
CA SER A 659 15.17 -10.91 -25.06
C SER A 659 14.04 -10.51 -26.02
N ASN A 660 14.40 -10.25 -27.28
CA ASN A 660 13.49 -9.86 -28.37
C ASN A 660 12.64 -8.61 -28.09
N GLN A 661 13.08 -7.74 -27.17
CA GLN A 661 12.43 -6.46 -26.89
C GLN A 661 13.37 -5.30 -27.19
N THR A 662 12.78 -4.16 -27.52
CA THR A 662 13.47 -2.86 -27.59
C THR A 662 13.14 -2.08 -26.33
N ALA A 663 14.14 -1.78 -25.50
CA ALA A 663 14.04 -0.75 -24.47
C ALA A 663 14.13 0.63 -25.13
N ASP A 664 13.34 1.61 -24.69
CA ASP A 664 13.27 2.94 -25.31
C ASP A 664 13.67 4.03 -24.30
N ALA A 665 14.90 4.53 -24.37
CA ALA A 665 15.32 5.72 -23.63
C ALA A 665 14.93 6.98 -24.41
N VAL A 666 14.04 7.80 -23.84
CA VAL A 666 13.46 8.98 -24.50
C VAL A 666 13.87 10.25 -23.80
N PHE A 667 14.48 11.19 -24.51
CA PHE A 667 14.95 12.47 -23.98
C PHE A 667 14.25 13.63 -24.69
N VAL A 668 13.75 14.59 -23.91
CA VAL A 668 13.16 15.84 -24.42
C VAL A 668 13.83 17.03 -23.75
N ASN A 669 14.29 17.97 -24.58
CA ASN A 669 14.84 19.23 -24.07
C ASN A 669 13.98 20.38 -24.53
N SER A 670 13.55 21.23 -23.61
CA SER A 670 12.78 22.44 -23.92
C SER A 670 13.63 23.68 -23.67
N LYS A 671 13.54 24.67 -24.56
CA LYS A 671 14.13 26.00 -24.34
C LYS A 671 13.12 27.08 -24.70
N GLY A 672 12.66 27.78 -23.68
CA GLY A 672 11.72 28.90 -23.79
C GLY A 672 12.35 30.24 -23.41
N ALA A 673 11.55 31.29 -23.51
CA ALA A 673 11.85 32.54 -22.84
C ALA A 673 11.88 32.32 -21.32
N PRO A 674 12.84 32.93 -20.58
CA PRO A 674 12.85 32.85 -19.13
C PRO A 674 11.50 33.32 -18.55
N PRO A 675 10.90 32.58 -17.61
CA PRO A 675 9.72 33.05 -16.91
C PRO A 675 9.97 34.38 -16.20
N VAL A 676 8.91 35.17 -16.03
CA VAL A 676 8.97 36.41 -15.25
C VAL A 676 9.03 36.04 -13.75
N PRO A 677 9.75 36.79 -12.89
CA PRO A 677 9.74 36.51 -11.46
C PRO A 677 8.34 36.40 -10.86
N GLY A 678 8.13 35.43 -9.98
CA GLY A 678 6.85 35.01 -9.44
C GLY A 678 6.04 34.07 -10.35
N THR A 679 6.61 33.59 -11.46
CA THR A 679 5.93 32.70 -12.42
C THR A 679 6.87 31.61 -12.96
N GLY A 680 6.29 30.56 -13.55
CA GLY A 680 7.00 29.54 -14.29
C GLY A 680 6.25 29.13 -15.57
N ASN A 681 6.85 28.22 -16.34
CA ASN A 681 6.27 27.71 -17.58
C ASN A 681 6.06 26.19 -17.49
N LEU A 682 5.00 25.70 -18.14
CA LEU A 682 4.69 24.27 -18.26
C LEU A 682 4.66 23.87 -19.73
N THR A 683 5.59 23.02 -20.16
CA THR A 683 5.59 22.41 -21.50
C THR A 683 4.99 21.01 -21.43
N VAL A 684 3.95 20.75 -22.23
CA VAL A 684 3.43 19.39 -22.47
C VAL A 684 4.04 18.88 -23.77
N ALA A 685 4.76 17.76 -23.73
CA ALA A 685 5.49 17.20 -24.87
C ALA A 685 5.08 15.76 -25.16
N LYS A 686 4.91 15.43 -26.44
CA LYS A 686 4.53 14.09 -26.91
C LYS A 686 5.62 13.46 -27.76
N VAL A 687 5.99 12.23 -27.40
CA VAL A 687 6.82 11.33 -28.19
C VAL A 687 6.04 10.06 -28.51
N VAL A 688 6.35 9.50 -29.67
CA VAL A 688 5.84 8.19 -30.12
C VAL A 688 7.04 7.35 -30.50
N THR A 689 7.22 6.18 -29.88
CA THR A 689 8.31 5.25 -30.15
C THR A 689 7.81 3.91 -30.72
N GLY A 690 8.76 3.06 -31.11
CA GLY A 690 8.50 1.81 -31.82
C GLY A 690 7.91 2.05 -33.22
N ASN A 691 7.03 1.16 -33.68
CA ASN A 691 6.35 1.30 -34.98
C ASN A 691 5.10 2.20 -34.92
N GLY A 692 5.03 3.11 -33.95
CA GLY A 692 3.87 3.96 -33.73
C GLY A 692 3.65 4.95 -34.87
N ASN A 693 2.39 5.26 -35.18
CA ASN A 693 2.07 6.24 -36.20
C ASN A 693 2.32 7.66 -35.69
N THR A 694 3.37 8.31 -36.20
CA THR A 694 3.80 9.67 -35.82
C THR A 694 2.81 10.77 -36.20
N GLN A 695 1.80 10.46 -37.02
CA GLN A 695 0.74 11.40 -37.41
C GLN A 695 -0.53 11.29 -36.54
N THR A 696 -0.55 10.38 -35.58
CA THR A 696 -1.69 10.21 -34.67
C THR A 696 -1.80 11.42 -33.75
N ASP A 697 -3.01 11.95 -33.63
CA ASP A 697 -3.37 12.99 -32.66
C ASP A 697 -3.67 12.33 -31.31
N PHE A 698 -2.95 12.74 -30.27
CA PHE A 698 -3.19 12.33 -28.88
C PHE A 698 -3.75 13.52 -28.09
N HIS A 699 -4.71 13.26 -27.21
CA HIS A 699 -5.44 14.30 -26.51
C HIS A 699 -5.04 14.32 -25.03
N PHE A 700 -4.71 15.51 -24.55
CA PHE A 700 -4.30 15.74 -23.18
C PHE A 700 -5.25 16.72 -22.53
N LYS A 701 -5.69 16.38 -21.34
CA LYS A 701 -6.39 17.29 -20.45
C LYS A 701 -5.39 17.84 -19.44
N VAL A 702 -5.17 19.15 -19.46
CA VAL A 702 -4.32 19.88 -18.51
C VAL A 702 -5.23 20.52 -17.46
N GLU A 703 -5.06 20.15 -16.21
CA GLU A 703 -5.84 20.64 -15.09
C GLU A 703 -4.90 21.35 -14.10
N LEU A 704 -5.17 22.62 -13.85
CA LEU A 704 -4.55 23.41 -12.80
C LEU A 704 -5.44 23.38 -11.58
N ARG A 705 -4.86 23.20 -10.39
CA ARG A 705 -5.64 23.25 -9.14
C ARG A 705 -6.26 24.63 -8.92
N GLN A 706 -5.52 25.68 -9.25
CA GLN A 706 -6.05 27.04 -9.22
C GLN A 706 -7.01 27.25 -10.39
N LYS A 707 -8.18 27.84 -10.13
CA LYS A 707 -9.20 28.16 -11.14
C LYS A 707 -8.79 29.34 -12.03
N LEU A 708 -7.66 29.20 -12.71
CA LEU A 708 -7.12 30.20 -13.62
C LEU A 708 -7.86 30.12 -14.96
N SER A 709 -8.24 31.29 -15.49
CA SER A 709 -8.87 31.40 -16.81
C SER A 709 -8.08 32.38 -17.66
N GLY A 710 -7.95 32.08 -18.94
CA GLY A 710 -7.23 32.90 -19.90
C GLY A 710 -6.18 32.12 -20.70
N THR A 711 -5.54 32.81 -21.64
CA THR A 711 -4.48 32.24 -22.46
C THR A 711 -3.12 32.45 -21.80
N TYR A 712 -2.44 31.36 -21.50
CA TYR A 712 -1.08 31.30 -20.99
C TYR A 712 -0.24 30.64 -22.09
N GLY A 713 0.54 31.43 -22.83
CA GLY A 713 1.28 30.92 -23.98
C GLY A 713 0.37 30.24 -25.02
N ASP A 714 0.63 28.96 -25.30
CA ASP A 714 -0.09 28.15 -26.29
C ASP A 714 -1.39 27.51 -25.77
N ILE A 715 -1.67 27.64 -24.47
CA ILE A 715 -2.71 26.90 -23.76
C ILE A 715 -3.72 27.89 -23.20
N THR A 716 -5.00 27.67 -23.48
CA THR A 716 -6.09 28.49 -22.96
C THR A 716 -6.85 27.70 -21.91
N PHE A 717 -6.81 28.19 -20.67
CA PHE A 717 -7.51 27.60 -19.55
C PHE A 717 -8.89 28.24 -19.36
N GLN A 718 -9.85 27.41 -19.00
CA GLN A 718 -11.15 27.80 -18.49
C GLN A 718 -11.34 27.13 -17.13
N ASP A 719 -11.43 27.93 -16.08
CA ASP A 719 -11.54 27.50 -14.69
C ASP A 719 -10.49 26.45 -14.29
N GLY A 720 -9.25 26.65 -14.76
CA GLY A 720 -8.11 25.77 -14.50
C GLY A 720 -7.99 24.61 -15.48
N VAL A 721 -8.93 24.39 -16.40
CA VAL A 721 -8.90 23.23 -17.32
C VAL A 721 -8.62 23.68 -18.76
N ALA A 722 -7.76 22.93 -19.45
CA ALA A 722 -7.50 23.07 -20.88
C ALA A 722 -7.39 21.69 -21.54
N GLU A 723 -7.73 21.60 -22.82
CA GLU A 723 -7.44 20.45 -23.65
C GLU A 723 -6.39 20.83 -24.70
N VAL A 724 -5.41 19.96 -24.90
CA VAL A 724 -4.37 20.12 -25.91
C VAL A 724 -4.23 18.85 -26.73
N THR A 725 -4.05 19.01 -28.03
CA THR A 725 -3.79 17.90 -28.95
C THR A 725 -2.35 17.96 -29.42
N LEU A 726 -1.62 16.85 -29.34
CA LEU A 726 -0.22 16.77 -29.75
C LEU A 726 0.03 15.49 -30.58
N ARG A 727 0.92 15.61 -31.57
CA ARG A 727 1.50 14.49 -32.34
C ARG A 727 2.92 14.20 -31.87
N HIS A 728 3.52 13.15 -32.43
CA HIS A 728 4.93 12.85 -32.24
C HIS A 728 5.81 14.09 -32.45
N GLY A 729 6.68 14.38 -31.49
CA GLY A 729 7.64 15.47 -31.52
C GLY A 729 7.05 16.86 -31.26
N GLN A 730 5.72 16.96 -31.07
CA GLN A 730 5.06 18.24 -30.78
C GLN A 730 5.02 18.53 -29.29
N SER A 731 4.89 19.82 -28.98
CA SER A 731 4.69 20.32 -27.63
C SER A 731 3.84 21.58 -27.64
N LYS A 732 3.22 21.89 -26.50
CA LYS A 732 2.60 23.19 -26.21
C LYS A 732 3.11 23.70 -24.87
N THR A 733 3.33 25.01 -24.76
CA THR A 733 3.83 25.61 -23.51
C THR A 733 2.84 26.62 -22.94
N ALA A 734 2.42 26.40 -21.69
CA ALA A 734 1.79 27.43 -20.88
C ALA A 734 2.86 28.33 -20.24
N THR A 735 2.89 29.60 -20.59
CA THR A 735 3.87 30.56 -20.07
C THR A 735 3.30 31.46 -18.99
N GLY A 736 4.10 31.81 -17.97
CA GLY A 736 3.71 32.78 -16.96
C GLY A 736 2.63 32.28 -15.99
N LEU A 737 2.61 30.96 -15.75
CA LEU A 737 1.77 30.39 -14.69
C LEU A 737 2.31 30.88 -13.34
N PRO A 738 1.44 31.37 -12.42
CA PRO A 738 1.90 31.80 -11.10
C PRO A 738 2.70 30.70 -10.38
N GLN A 739 3.74 31.09 -9.65
CA GLN A 739 4.46 30.16 -8.76
C GLN A 739 3.48 29.48 -7.79
N GLY A 740 3.72 28.20 -7.51
CA GLY A 740 2.85 27.37 -6.66
C GLY A 740 1.60 26.88 -7.40
N THR A 741 1.46 27.16 -8.69
CA THR A 741 0.40 26.54 -9.50
C THR A 741 0.67 25.04 -9.59
N GLU A 742 -0.28 24.22 -9.18
CA GLU A 742 -0.17 22.77 -9.32
C GLU A 742 -0.89 22.33 -10.59
N TYR A 743 -0.29 21.40 -11.32
CA TYR A 743 -0.84 20.88 -12.57
C TYR A 743 -0.93 19.34 -12.57
N ILE A 744 -1.91 18.84 -13.31
CA ILE A 744 -2.14 17.44 -13.62
C ILE A 744 -2.41 17.36 -15.11
N ILE A 745 -1.76 16.45 -15.81
CA ILE A 745 -1.96 16.22 -17.23
C ILE A 745 -2.35 14.77 -17.42
N THR A 746 -3.52 14.53 -18.00
CA THR A 746 -3.98 13.19 -18.36
C THR A 746 -3.96 13.05 -19.87
N GLU A 747 -3.32 12.00 -20.38
CA GLU A 747 -3.57 11.54 -21.75
C GLU A 747 -4.87 10.73 -21.79
N LEU A 748 -5.84 11.16 -22.60
CA LEU A 748 -7.18 10.60 -22.61
C LEU A 748 -7.23 9.18 -23.19
N GLU A 749 -6.29 8.87 -24.08
CA GLU A 749 -6.16 7.56 -24.74
C GLU A 749 -5.03 6.69 -24.16
N ALA A 750 -4.59 6.95 -22.92
CA ALA A 750 -3.50 6.19 -22.31
C ALA A 750 -3.75 4.68 -22.35
N ASN A 751 -2.74 3.92 -22.78
CA ASN A 751 -2.78 2.45 -22.94
C ASN A 751 -3.88 1.91 -23.89
N GLN A 752 -4.37 2.74 -24.82
CA GLN A 752 -5.37 2.36 -25.81
C GLN A 752 -4.75 2.29 -27.23
N GLY A 753 -5.49 1.71 -28.18
CA GLY A 753 -5.10 1.74 -29.59
C GLY A 753 -3.83 0.94 -29.94
N GLY A 754 -3.40 0.04 -29.06
CA GLY A 754 -2.16 -0.75 -29.25
C GLY A 754 -0.88 -0.02 -28.85
N TYR A 755 -1.00 1.07 -28.08
CA TYR A 755 0.12 1.76 -27.46
C TYR A 755 0.24 1.40 -25.99
N GLU A 756 1.48 1.31 -25.50
CA GLU A 756 1.83 1.40 -24.09
C GLU A 756 2.23 2.85 -23.81
N THR A 757 1.59 3.49 -22.83
CA THR A 757 1.82 4.89 -22.49
C THR A 757 2.68 4.99 -21.24
N SER A 758 3.79 5.72 -21.32
CA SER A 758 4.59 6.13 -20.17
C SER A 758 4.68 7.65 -20.10
N ALA A 759 4.85 8.20 -18.90
CA ALA A 759 4.96 9.64 -18.72
C ALA A 759 6.00 9.98 -17.64
N ALA A 760 6.57 11.17 -17.74
CA ALA A 760 7.44 11.77 -16.73
C ALA A 760 6.96 13.20 -16.46
N LYS A 761 6.81 13.54 -15.18
CA LYS A 761 6.34 14.86 -14.71
C LYS A 761 5.01 15.27 -15.36
N ASP A 762 4.11 14.31 -15.61
CA ASP A 762 2.73 14.56 -16.04
C ASP A 762 1.90 15.30 -14.99
N THR A 763 2.42 15.39 -13.78
CA THR A 763 1.89 16.12 -12.65
C THR A 763 3.06 16.86 -11.98
N GLY A 764 2.83 18.05 -11.42
CA GLY A 764 3.89 18.84 -10.78
C GLY A 764 3.42 20.17 -10.19
N THR A 765 4.34 20.90 -9.57
CA THR A 765 4.13 22.27 -9.09
C THR A 765 5.04 23.24 -9.85
N ILE A 766 4.49 24.40 -10.27
CA ILE A 766 5.24 25.44 -10.96
C ILE A 766 6.13 26.18 -9.95
N ALA A 767 7.45 26.03 -10.10
CA ALA A 767 8.44 26.79 -9.34
C ALA A 767 8.74 28.16 -9.98
N ASP A 768 9.24 29.10 -9.18
CA ASP A 768 9.58 30.44 -9.64
C ASP A 768 10.77 30.41 -10.62
N GLY A 769 10.61 31.03 -11.78
CA GLY A 769 11.66 31.14 -12.78
C GLY A 769 11.94 29.83 -13.53
N GLU A 770 11.20 28.75 -13.26
CA GLU A 770 11.45 27.44 -13.85
C GLU A 770 10.57 27.12 -15.06
N ILE A 771 11.08 26.23 -15.91
CA ILE A 771 10.35 25.61 -17.00
C ILE A 771 10.21 24.13 -16.65
N SER A 772 8.98 23.65 -16.48
CA SER A 772 8.68 22.23 -16.29
C SER A 772 8.32 21.57 -17.63
N ILE A 773 8.74 20.31 -17.83
CA ILE A 773 8.39 19.52 -19.01
C ILE A 773 7.63 18.28 -18.54
N ALA A 774 6.36 18.20 -18.90
CA ALA A 774 5.57 16.98 -18.81
C ALA A 774 5.74 16.20 -20.11
N LEU A 775 6.45 15.07 -20.04
CA LEU A 775 6.77 14.23 -21.18
C LEU A 775 5.86 13.00 -21.19
N PHE A 776 5.18 12.76 -22.31
CA PHE A 776 4.42 11.53 -22.56
C PHE A 776 5.04 10.78 -23.74
N ASN A 777 5.27 9.47 -23.56
CA ASN A 777 5.70 8.57 -24.61
C ASN A 777 4.61 7.52 -24.88
N ASN A 778 4.22 7.35 -26.14
CA ASN A 778 3.43 6.20 -26.58
C ASN A 778 4.26 5.27 -27.43
N ARG A 779 4.48 4.08 -26.89
CA ARG A 779 5.25 3.03 -27.54
C ARG A 779 4.32 2.05 -28.22
N ALA A 780 4.46 1.86 -29.53
CA ALA A 780 3.81 0.77 -30.24
C ALA A 780 4.79 -0.41 -30.43
N ASN A 781 4.25 -1.62 -30.59
CA ASN A 781 5.05 -2.82 -30.83
C ASN A 781 6.00 -2.65 -32.03
N GLU A 782 7.30 -2.81 -31.78
CA GLU A 782 8.36 -2.78 -32.80
C GLU A 782 8.78 -4.22 -33.16
N GLN A 783 8.95 -4.51 -34.45
CA GLN A 783 9.64 -5.75 -34.86
C GLN A 783 11.15 -5.54 -34.72
N PRO A 784 11.92 -6.56 -34.27
CA PRO A 784 13.38 -6.46 -34.21
C PRO A 784 13.96 -5.97 -35.53
N PRO A 785 14.92 -5.03 -35.54
CA PRO A 785 15.60 -4.64 -36.78
C PRO A 785 16.27 -5.87 -37.40
N ILE A 786 16.03 -6.07 -38.70
CA ILE A 786 16.70 -7.11 -39.49
C ILE A 786 18.19 -6.72 -39.55
N SER A 787 19.07 -7.57 -39.01
CA SER A 787 20.52 -7.38 -39.14
C SER A 787 20.89 -7.26 -40.63
N PRO A 788 21.71 -6.29 -41.06
CA PRO A 788 22.35 -6.39 -42.37
C PRO A 788 23.16 -7.69 -42.40
N GLU A 789 22.90 -8.50 -43.42
CA GLU A 789 23.30 -9.90 -43.55
C GLU A 789 24.80 -10.12 -43.28
N GLU A 790 25.13 -11.22 -42.58
CA GLU A 790 26.42 -11.87 -42.76
C GLU A 790 26.53 -12.30 -44.23
N ASP A 791 27.58 -11.82 -44.90
CA ASP A 791 28.04 -12.27 -46.21
C ASP A 791 27.93 -13.80 -46.31
N PRO A 792 27.24 -14.39 -47.32
CA PRO A 792 27.06 -15.82 -47.41
C PRO A 792 28.43 -16.51 -47.53
N LYS A 793 28.82 -17.24 -46.47
CA LYS A 793 30.05 -18.03 -46.44
C LYS A 793 30.07 -19.02 -47.61
N ASN A 794 31.17 -18.90 -48.36
CA ASN A 794 31.64 -19.79 -49.42
C ASN A 794 31.54 -21.28 -48.99
N PRO A 795 30.91 -22.18 -49.79
CA PRO A 795 30.77 -23.58 -49.42
C PRO A 795 32.02 -24.38 -49.80
N SER A 796 33.01 -24.42 -48.93
CA SER A 796 33.95 -25.55 -48.88
C SER A 796 34.40 -25.77 -47.44
N ASP A 797 33.67 -26.62 -46.73
CA ASP A 797 34.22 -27.61 -45.80
C ASP A 797 33.07 -28.23 -45.02
N ASN A 798 32.59 -29.38 -45.48
CA ASN A 798 31.92 -30.38 -44.64
C ASN A 798 32.27 -31.79 -45.14
N PRO A 799 32.79 -32.68 -44.28
CA PRO A 799 32.93 -34.10 -44.59
C PRO A 799 31.57 -34.84 -44.48
N PRO A 800 31.41 -36.03 -45.10
CA PRO A 800 30.10 -36.58 -45.45
C PRO A 800 29.49 -37.58 -44.44
N GLY A 801 28.16 -37.68 -44.48
CA GLY A 801 27.33 -38.79 -43.97
C GLY A 801 26.60 -38.44 -42.66
N THR A 802 25.28 -38.49 -42.55
CA THR A 802 24.38 -39.58 -42.96
C THR A 802 23.02 -39.09 -43.49
N GLU A 803 22.53 -39.78 -44.52
CA GLU A 803 21.20 -39.64 -45.11
C GLU A 803 20.07 -40.02 -44.11
N GLU A 804 19.05 -39.18 -43.99
CA GLU A 804 17.67 -39.64 -43.77
C GLU A 804 16.75 -39.01 -44.82
N VAL A 805 15.88 -39.87 -45.37
CA VAL A 805 15.04 -39.66 -46.55
C VAL A 805 13.84 -38.76 -46.25
N PRO A 806 13.44 -37.83 -47.14
CA PRO A 806 12.27 -36.98 -46.94
C PRO A 806 10.95 -37.73 -47.19
N ARG A 807 9.97 -37.56 -46.29
CA ARG A 807 8.55 -37.85 -46.59
C ARG A 807 7.85 -36.54 -46.94
N THR A 808 7.45 -36.44 -48.20
CA THR A 808 6.65 -35.36 -48.77
C THR A 808 5.17 -35.48 -48.40
N GLY A 809 4.48 -34.34 -48.31
CA GLY A 809 3.04 -34.30 -48.09
C GLY A 809 2.44 -32.89 -48.03
N ASP A 810 2.74 -32.03 -49.00
CA ASP A 810 2.00 -30.78 -49.22
C ASP A 810 0.55 -31.07 -49.64
N ARG A 811 -0.41 -30.38 -49.03
CA ARG A 811 -1.69 -30.02 -49.67
C ARG A 811 -2.21 -28.67 -49.18
N ASN A 812 -2.00 -27.66 -50.01
CA ASN A 812 -2.84 -26.46 -50.11
C ASN A 812 -4.28 -26.84 -50.50
N VAL A 813 -5.27 -26.24 -49.86
CA VAL A 813 -6.62 -26.09 -50.40
C VAL A 813 -7.08 -24.64 -50.20
N LEU A 814 -7.06 -23.89 -51.30
CA LEU A 814 -7.94 -22.76 -51.58
C LEU A 814 -9.34 -23.31 -51.85
N LEU A 815 -10.39 -22.68 -51.31
CA LEU A 815 -11.71 -22.66 -51.95
C LEU A 815 -12.53 -21.44 -51.49
N ALA A 816 -13.04 -20.74 -52.51
CA ALA A 816 -13.83 -19.53 -52.46
C ALA A 816 -15.34 -19.81 -52.38
N SER A 817 -16.12 -18.72 -52.29
CA SER A 817 -17.56 -18.47 -52.58
C SER A 817 -18.36 -18.07 -51.33
N GLY A 818 -19.22 -17.05 -51.31
CA GLY A 818 -19.78 -16.17 -52.33
C GLY A 818 -21.24 -15.82 -51.99
N ILE A 819 -21.51 -14.54 -51.67
CA ILE A 819 -22.75 -13.75 -51.87
C ILE A 819 -24.11 -14.28 -51.33
N GLY A 820 -24.76 -13.42 -50.52
CA GLY A 820 -26.22 -13.43 -50.30
C GLY A 820 -26.68 -12.24 -49.44
N ALA A 821 -27.18 -11.19 -50.09
CA ALA A 821 -27.66 -9.93 -49.50
C ALA A 821 -29.14 -9.97 -49.08
N VAL A 822 -29.53 -9.27 -48.00
CA VAL A 822 -30.82 -8.54 -47.74
C VAL A 822 -30.57 -7.64 -46.51
N LEU A 823 -30.34 -6.31 -46.62
CA LEU A 823 -31.30 -5.17 -46.58
C LEU A 823 -32.15 -5.01 -45.30
N CYS A 824 -31.97 -3.87 -44.60
CA CYS A 824 -32.93 -2.99 -43.88
C CYS A 824 -32.30 -2.43 -42.58
N LEU A 825 -31.68 -1.24 -42.57
CA LEU A 825 -32.25 0.11 -42.36
C LEU A 825 -33.06 0.35 -41.06
N CYS A 826 -32.45 1.15 -40.19
CA CYS A 826 -32.95 2.37 -39.52
C CYS A 826 -33.76 2.35 -38.20
N ALA A 827 -33.31 3.30 -37.37
CA ALA A 827 -33.97 4.18 -36.39
C ALA A 827 -34.19 3.64 -34.96
N LEU A 828 -33.55 4.20 -33.91
CA LEU A 828 -33.67 5.52 -33.26
C LEU A 828 -35.07 5.84 -32.68
N THR A 829 -35.02 6.14 -31.37
CA THR A 829 -35.88 7.02 -30.54
C THR A 829 -37.02 6.47 -29.67
N VAL A 830 -36.80 6.63 -28.34
CA VAL A 830 -37.56 7.41 -27.33
C VAL A 830 -39.08 7.19 -27.14
N ALA A 831 -39.46 7.18 -25.84
CA ALA A 831 -40.72 7.59 -25.19
C ALA A 831 -41.50 6.43 -24.52
N ILE A 832 -41.44 6.32 -23.19
CA ILE A 832 -42.29 7.00 -22.18
C ILE A 832 -43.68 6.35 -22.00
N TRP A 833 -43.89 5.92 -20.76
CA TRP A 833 -45.14 5.85 -19.98
C TRP A 833 -46.06 4.62 -20.01
N ARG A 834 -46.07 4.02 -18.81
CA ARG A 834 -47.21 3.79 -17.89
C ARG A 834 -47.95 2.44 -17.94
N ARG A 835 -47.72 1.77 -16.79
CA ARG A 835 -48.69 1.38 -15.75
C ARG A 835 -49.33 -0.01 -15.83
N LYS A 836 -49.07 -0.70 -14.71
CA LYS A 836 -50.00 -1.39 -13.80
C LYS A 836 -50.39 -2.81 -14.22
N ARG A 837 -49.91 -3.80 -13.45
CA ARG A 837 -50.58 -4.44 -12.27
C ARG A 837 -51.36 -5.67 -12.75
N LEU A 838 -51.41 -6.83 -12.08
CA LEU A 838 -51.17 -7.25 -10.70
C LEU A 838 -50.89 -8.78 -10.74
N LYS A 839 -49.89 -9.27 -10.02
CA LYS A 839 -50.06 -9.94 -8.72
C LYS A 839 -48.70 -10.10 -8.06
#